data_AF-A0A5N6YG42-F1
#
_entry.id   AF-A0A5N6YG42-F1
#
_cell.length_a   1.000
_cell.length_b   1.000
_cell.length_c   1.000
_cell.angle_alpha   90.00
_cell.angle_beta   90.00
_cell.angle_gamma   90.00
#
_symmetry.space_group_name_H-M   'P 1'
#
loop_
_entity.id
_entity.type
_entity.pdbx_description
1 polymer ?
#
loop_
_entity_poly.entity_id
_entity_poly.type
_entity_poly.pdbx_seq_one_letter_code
_entity_poly.pdbx_strand_id
1 'polypeptide(L)'
;MAQTQEKYDIVIVGAGPVGILLSLCMSRWGYKVKHIDNRPVPTATGRADGIQPRSTEILRNLGLKRQIMAYKPAKVYDVAFWDPLPGEQGIHRTGSWPSCPRFIDTRYPFTTLVHQGKIERVFLDEIEKAGTTVERPWTITGFKNDGLDETYPVEVQLKCLDTNVIQTVRSKYLFSGEGARSFVRQQLGIQIHHKDPISYVWGVMDGVVRTNFPDIETKCTIHSDAGSIMVIPREDNMVRLYVQIASSSDPDFNPRKTATAEEVQEVAKKILKPYWVEWDRVEWYSVYPIGQGISEKYTLDERVFMGGDACHTHSPKAGQGMNTAFHDALNMAWKLHAVESGLADRSILSTYETERKDIAETLLNFDAKYASLFSKRRPTAGEVGSASHATVASGGEEEDEFVKTFKSSCEFTSGYGVAYKPNVFNWDSSHPAKSSLFEVPGVRLTAGRAFTPSTVTRLADANFVHLEQEVPANGAFRIFIFAGKQEKTKKAITDLAANLEKERSFLSVYRRPDIADVSFFERHQPHSKLFTLCLVYAAQKNQVDMEAVPQILRDYHHHIYADDIPDVRVPNAKFAAHEKLGFDPEMGGVVVCRPDSHVACTVQLVEGSGTADALNAYFNAFSTKPLGQDQQQSRLVTELRPQDTPEDPYYYTFKVQCTSCRETHPNWVSFNRFEQHEIPGSRGEANFVWKCKLCQKTHSASIVAGPNVYEADEKRKGRKVIDIDCRGLEFTDFKADGEWEAKGTESSTPFTAIDLSEGEWYDYDEKAGDEVAIKEITWEMIYRVGTEMVIRLKWGQTEYKGKLESIDSYMNVLLRDTEEFIDGKNTGTLGLVLIRCNNILWMGSADNVEMTDLGLR
;
A
#
# COMPACT_ATOMS: atom_id res chain seq x y z
N MET A 1 -3.64 -40.07 9.93
CA MET A 1 -3.95 -39.11 8.84
C MET A 1 -3.69 -37.73 9.40
N ALA A 2 -2.73 -36.97 8.86
CA ALA A 2 -2.53 -35.58 9.29
C ALA A 2 -3.77 -34.78 8.88
N GLN A 3 -4.47 -34.16 9.83
CA GLN A 3 -5.54 -33.20 9.51
C GLN A 3 -4.90 -32.11 8.65
N THR A 4 -5.39 -31.95 7.42
CA THR A 4 -4.98 -30.86 6.53
C THR A 4 -5.30 -29.55 7.22
N GLN A 5 -4.27 -28.81 7.61
CA GLN A 5 -4.41 -27.54 8.32
C GLN A 5 -5.14 -26.54 7.42
N GLU A 6 -6.24 -25.95 7.92
CA GLU A 6 -7.02 -25.00 7.12
C GLU A 6 -6.20 -23.74 6.81
N LYS A 7 -6.29 -23.26 5.57
CA LYS A 7 -5.58 -22.09 5.07
C LYS A 7 -6.53 -20.92 4.78
N TYR A 8 -6.13 -19.70 5.15
CA TYR A 8 -6.89 -18.46 5.00
C TYR A 8 -6.01 -17.34 4.45
N ASP A 9 -6.56 -16.39 3.71
CA ASP A 9 -5.80 -15.19 3.34
C ASP A 9 -5.53 -14.33 4.59
N ILE A 10 -6.52 -14.21 5.48
CA ILE A 10 -6.39 -13.44 6.71
C ILE A 10 -7.18 -14.06 7.86
N VAL A 11 -6.56 -14.07 9.05
CA VAL A 11 -7.23 -14.31 10.33
C VAL A 11 -7.44 -12.98 11.03
N ILE A 12 -8.68 -12.67 11.39
CA ILE A 12 -9.07 -11.44 12.11
C ILE A 12 -9.55 -11.84 13.51
N VAL A 13 -8.92 -11.28 14.53
CA VAL A 13 -9.25 -11.54 15.94
C VAL A 13 -9.90 -10.30 16.55
N GLY A 14 -11.18 -10.41 16.92
CA GLY A 14 -11.97 -9.35 17.52
C GLY A 14 -12.92 -8.70 16.52
N ALA A 15 -14.22 -8.82 16.80
CA ALA A 15 -15.33 -8.28 16.02
C ALA A 15 -15.82 -6.94 16.59
N GLY A 16 -14.89 -6.05 16.93
CA GLY A 16 -15.17 -4.63 17.10
C GLY A 16 -15.24 -3.91 15.75
N PRO A 17 -15.45 -2.57 15.73
CA PRO A 17 -15.61 -1.80 14.49
C PRO A 17 -14.52 -1.99 13.43
N VAL A 18 -13.25 -2.10 13.86
CA VAL A 18 -12.12 -2.32 12.94
C VAL A 18 -12.19 -3.72 12.31
N GLY A 19 -12.43 -4.76 13.10
CA GLY A 19 -12.45 -6.15 12.63
C GLY A 19 -13.63 -6.44 11.70
N ILE A 20 -14.84 -5.94 12.02
CA ILE A 20 -16.03 -6.15 11.18
C ILE A 20 -15.94 -5.41 9.84
N LEU A 21 -15.40 -4.19 9.80
CA LEU A 21 -15.24 -3.47 8.54
C LEU A 21 -14.17 -4.13 7.67
N LEU A 22 -13.02 -4.50 8.25
CA LEU A 22 -11.96 -5.20 7.54
C LEU A 22 -12.46 -6.53 6.97
N SER A 23 -13.17 -7.32 7.78
CA SER A 23 -13.77 -8.59 7.37
C SER A 23 -14.77 -8.40 6.22
N LEU A 24 -15.60 -7.36 6.27
CA LEU A 24 -16.55 -7.05 5.20
C LEU A 24 -15.84 -6.74 3.88
N CYS A 25 -14.85 -5.84 3.90
CA CYS A 25 -14.08 -5.48 2.71
C CYS A 25 -13.39 -6.71 2.10
N MET A 26 -12.64 -7.45 2.91
CA MET A 26 -11.89 -8.61 2.44
C MET A 26 -12.81 -9.71 1.89
N SER A 27 -13.95 -9.97 2.55
CA SER A 27 -14.92 -10.97 2.08
C SER A 27 -15.56 -10.56 0.76
N ARG A 28 -15.99 -9.29 0.63
CA ARG A 28 -16.61 -8.78 -0.62
C ARG A 28 -15.64 -8.76 -1.79
N TRP A 29 -14.34 -8.63 -1.54
CA TRP A 29 -13.32 -8.66 -2.59
C TRP A 29 -12.81 -10.07 -2.90
N GLY A 30 -13.43 -11.10 -2.30
CA GLY A 30 -13.20 -12.51 -2.65
C GLY A 30 -12.09 -13.20 -1.86
N TYR A 31 -11.60 -12.59 -0.77
CA TYR A 31 -10.58 -13.21 0.07
C TYR A 31 -11.19 -14.18 1.08
N LYS A 32 -10.44 -15.24 1.41
CA LYS A 32 -10.85 -16.24 2.40
C LYS A 32 -10.49 -15.76 3.81
N VAL A 33 -11.52 -15.38 4.59
CA VAL A 33 -11.37 -14.76 5.91
C VAL A 33 -11.76 -15.73 7.03
N LYS A 34 -10.90 -15.88 8.05
CA LYS A 34 -11.29 -16.47 9.36
C LYS A 34 -11.49 -15.32 10.34
N HIS A 35 -12.71 -15.08 10.80
CA HIS A 35 -12.99 -14.01 11.74
C HIS A 35 -13.56 -14.58 13.05
N ILE A 36 -12.90 -14.30 14.17
CA ILE A 36 -13.30 -14.77 15.49
C ILE A 36 -13.54 -13.63 16.48
N ASP A 37 -14.38 -13.86 17.48
CA ASP A 37 -14.54 -12.98 18.65
C ASP A 37 -14.82 -13.80 19.91
N ASN A 38 -14.27 -13.36 21.05
CA ASN A 38 -14.36 -14.10 22.31
C ASN A 38 -15.69 -13.86 23.05
N ARG A 39 -16.48 -12.85 22.67
CA ARG A 39 -17.79 -12.61 23.26
C ARG A 39 -18.78 -13.63 22.69
N PRO A 40 -19.67 -14.20 23.53
CA PRO A 40 -20.62 -15.21 23.08
C PRO A 40 -21.73 -14.65 22.18
N VAL A 41 -22.02 -13.35 22.30
CA VAL A 41 -23.05 -12.66 21.52
C VAL A 41 -22.55 -11.31 21.01
N PRO A 42 -23.12 -10.77 19.91
CA PRO A 42 -22.90 -9.39 19.50
C PRO A 42 -23.20 -8.40 20.64
N THR A 43 -22.70 -7.17 20.51
CA THR A 43 -22.76 -6.18 21.60
C THR A 43 -24.20 -5.89 22.03
N ALA A 44 -24.60 -6.41 23.20
CA ALA A 44 -25.94 -6.22 23.78
C ALA A 44 -26.17 -4.76 24.25
N THR A 45 -25.13 -4.13 24.79
CA THR A 45 -25.13 -2.72 25.25
C THR A 45 -23.84 -2.03 24.79
N GLY A 46 -23.96 -1.02 23.93
CA GLY A 46 -22.85 -0.42 23.17
C GLY A 46 -22.01 0.60 23.93
N ARG A 47 -20.69 0.58 23.69
CA ARG A 47 -19.76 1.59 24.22
C ARG A 47 -19.67 2.83 23.33
N ALA A 48 -19.80 2.66 22.01
CA ALA A 48 -19.85 3.75 21.04
C ALA A 48 -21.27 3.95 20.48
N ASP A 49 -21.55 5.15 19.98
CA ASP A 49 -22.82 5.48 19.32
C ASP A 49 -22.68 6.55 18.22
N GLY A 50 -21.69 7.44 18.31
CA GLY A 50 -21.44 8.48 17.33
C GLY A 50 -20.71 8.03 16.06
N ILE A 51 -21.35 8.25 14.91
CA ILE A 51 -20.77 8.17 13.57
C ILE A 51 -20.61 9.61 13.05
N GLN A 52 -19.38 10.00 12.76
CA GLN A 52 -19.01 11.33 12.25
C GLN A 52 -19.34 11.48 10.74
N PRO A 53 -19.41 12.71 10.21
CA PRO A 53 -19.69 12.98 8.80
C PRO A 53 -18.86 12.14 7.82
N ARG A 54 -17.53 12.10 7.98
CA ARG A 54 -16.64 11.33 7.10
C ARG A 54 -16.90 9.82 7.19
N SER A 55 -17.17 9.30 8.38
CA SER A 55 -17.52 7.89 8.56
C SER A 55 -18.88 7.54 7.94
N THR A 56 -19.84 8.49 7.95
CA THR A 56 -21.12 8.31 7.23
C THR A 56 -20.90 8.17 5.72
N GLU A 57 -19.91 8.88 5.15
CA GLU A 57 -19.49 8.73 3.76
C GLU A 57 -18.85 7.36 3.48
N ILE A 58 -17.94 6.90 4.35
CA ILE A 58 -17.37 5.55 4.25
C ILE A 58 -18.49 4.49 4.25
N LEU A 59 -19.44 4.59 5.18
CA LEU A 59 -20.58 3.68 5.27
C LEU A 59 -21.52 3.79 4.05
N ARG A 60 -21.61 4.96 3.42
CA ARG A 60 -22.35 5.15 2.16
C ARG A 60 -21.66 4.43 1.00
N ASN A 61 -20.34 4.54 0.90
CA ASN A 61 -19.54 3.92 -0.15
C ASN A 61 -19.45 2.40 0.01
N LEU A 62 -19.62 1.89 1.23
CA LEU A 62 -19.83 0.47 1.53
C LEU A 62 -21.30 0.00 1.37
N GLY A 63 -22.23 0.89 1.03
CA GLY A 63 -23.66 0.55 0.86
C GLY A 63 -24.44 0.31 2.17
N LEU A 64 -23.87 0.61 3.32
CA LEU A 64 -24.44 0.32 4.65
C LEU A 64 -25.32 1.45 5.19
N LYS A 65 -25.10 2.69 4.73
CA LYS A 65 -25.79 3.88 5.24
C LYS A 65 -27.33 3.72 5.27
N ARG A 66 -27.93 3.16 4.22
CA ARG A 66 -29.39 2.99 4.14
C ARG A 66 -29.94 2.10 5.26
N GLN A 67 -29.26 1.00 5.53
CA GLN A 67 -29.66 0.04 6.57
C GLN A 67 -29.51 0.65 7.96
N ILE A 68 -28.43 1.41 8.20
CA ILE A 68 -28.22 2.14 9.45
C ILE A 68 -29.31 3.21 9.66
N MET A 69 -29.64 3.97 8.63
CA MET A 69 -30.67 5.01 8.71
C MET A 69 -32.09 4.44 8.92
N ALA A 70 -32.32 3.16 8.60
CA ALA A 70 -33.61 2.50 8.84
C ALA A 70 -33.91 2.34 10.34
N TYR A 71 -32.88 2.34 11.20
CA TYR A 71 -33.04 2.37 12.66
C TYR A 71 -33.44 3.74 13.22
N LYS A 72 -33.68 4.75 12.36
CA LYS A 72 -34.03 6.12 12.74
C LYS A 72 -33.06 6.70 13.78
N PRO A 73 -31.75 6.74 13.46
CA PRO A 73 -30.76 7.28 14.37
C PRO A 73 -31.04 8.75 14.69
N ALA A 74 -30.63 9.20 15.88
CA ALA A 74 -30.62 10.63 16.18
C ALA A 74 -29.58 11.32 15.29
N LYS A 75 -29.93 12.50 14.78
CA LYS A 75 -29.08 13.30 13.89
C LYS A 75 -28.79 14.64 14.55
N VAL A 76 -27.53 14.85 14.92
CA VAL A 76 -27.11 16.07 15.62
C VAL A 76 -26.57 17.07 14.60
N TYR A 77 -27.36 18.12 14.35
CA TYR A 77 -26.98 19.25 13.49
C TYR A 77 -26.36 20.39 14.29
N ASP A 78 -26.76 20.58 15.54
CA ASP A 78 -26.32 21.65 16.43
C ASP A 78 -25.88 21.11 17.79
N VAL A 79 -25.01 21.86 18.46
CA VAL A 79 -24.51 21.62 19.81
C VAL A 79 -24.84 22.84 20.67
N ALA A 80 -25.64 22.64 21.71
CA ALA A 80 -25.95 23.69 22.68
C ALA A 80 -24.92 23.74 23.81
N PHE A 81 -24.61 24.94 24.27
CA PHE A 81 -23.68 25.20 25.37
C PHE A 81 -24.44 25.84 26.52
N TRP A 82 -24.25 25.29 27.72
CA TRP A 82 -24.93 25.72 28.93
C TRP A 82 -23.91 25.98 30.03
N ASP A 83 -23.95 27.17 30.61
CA ASP A 83 -23.01 27.62 31.65
C ASP A 83 -23.75 28.43 32.74
N PRO A 84 -23.15 28.60 33.93
CA PRO A 84 -23.62 29.57 34.90
C PRO A 84 -23.37 31.00 34.40
N LEU A 85 -24.32 31.91 34.62
CA LEU A 85 -24.17 33.33 34.31
C LEU A 85 -23.85 34.16 35.57
N PRO A 86 -22.98 35.18 35.49
CA PRO A 86 -22.68 36.04 36.62
C PRO A 86 -23.94 36.71 37.19
N GLY A 87 -24.22 36.48 38.47
CA GLY A 87 -25.37 37.09 39.16
C GLY A 87 -26.71 36.38 38.95
N GLU A 88 -26.74 35.29 38.17
CA GLU A 88 -27.94 34.46 37.98
C GLU A 88 -27.78 33.10 38.67
N GLN A 89 -28.90 32.49 39.06
CA GLN A 89 -28.89 31.15 39.66
C GLN A 89 -29.05 30.08 38.58
N GLY A 90 -28.23 29.03 38.65
CA GLY A 90 -28.32 27.85 37.80
C GLY A 90 -27.72 28.02 36.41
N ILE A 91 -27.97 27.04 35.53
CA ILE A 91 -27.41 26.99 34.17
C ILE A 91 -28.32 27.69 33.15
N HIS A 92 -27.69 28.36 32.18
CA HIS A 92 -28.37 29.05 31.07
C HIS A 92 -27.73 28.71 29.73
N ARG A 93 -28.53 28.71 28.66
CA ARG A 93 -28.01 28.49 27.31
C ARG A 93 -27.20 29.71 26.87
N THR A 94 -25.89 29.53 26.78
CA THR A 94 -24.96 30.59 26.36
C THR A 94 -24.82 30.67 24.85
N GLY A 95 -25.01 29.55 24.14
CA GLY A 95 -24.96 29.52 22.67
C GLY A 95 -25.39 28.19 22.08
N SER A 96 -25.54 28.17 20.76
CA SER A 96 -25.78 26.97 19.96
C SER A 96 -25.00 27.07 18.66
N TRP A 97 -24.24 26.03 18.34
CA TRP A 97 -23.33 26.03 17.18
C TRP A 97 -23.51 24.77 16.32
N PRO A 98 -23.35 24.87 15.00
CA PRO A 98 -23.42 23.70 14.14
C PRO A 98 -22.42 22.62 14.57
N SER A 99 -22.90 21.39 14.74
CA SER A 99 -22.05 20.22 15.02
C SER A 99 -21.07 19.96 13.88
N CYS A 100 -21.41 20.34 12.66
CA CYS A 100 -20.53 20.36 11.50
C CYS A 100 -20.62 21.77 10.88
N PRO A 101 -19.63 22.64 11.15
CA PRO A 101 -19.65 24.00 10.63
C PRO A 101 -19.70 24.05 9.11
N ARG A 102 -20.31 25.12 8.59
CA ARG A 102 -20.50 25.27 7.15
C ARG A 102 -19.20 25.26 6.37
N PHE A 103 -18.03 25.65 6.88
CA PHE A 103 -16.80 25.60 6.09
C PHE A 103 -16.34 24.16 5.74
N ILE A 104 -16.79 23.16 6.49
CA ILE A 104 -16.53 21.75 6.18
C ILE A 104 -17.47 21.34 5.04
N ASP A 105 -16.87 20.92 3.93
CA ASP A 105 -17.65 20.52 2.76
C ASP A 105 -18.01 19.03 2.84
N THR A 106 -19.24 18.75 3.27
CA THR A 106 -19.73 17.38 3.43
C THR A 106 -21.21 17.26 3.02
N ARG A 107 -21.58 16.07 2.54
CA ARG A 107 -22.98 15.71 2.24
C ARG A 107 -23.80 15.42 3.49
N TYR A 108 -23.13 15.15 4.61
CA TYR A 108 -23.75 14.69 5.85
C TYR A 108 -23.35 15.63 7.00
N PRO A 109 -23.90 16.85 7.04
CA PRO A 109 -23.51 17.88 8.02
C PRO A 109 -24.13 17.62 9.41
N PHE A 110 -24.05 16.39 9.89
CA PHE A 110 -24.58 15.96 11.18
C PHE A 110 -23.81 14.74 11.71
N THR A 111 -23.76 14.62 13.04
CA THR A 111 -23.34 13.37 13.68
C THR A 111 -24.53 12.41 13.75
N THR A 112 -24.34 11.16 13.32
CA THR A 112 -25.37 10.12 13.42
C THR A 112 -25.16 9.33 14.72
N LEU A 113 -26.20 9.22 15.55
CA LEU A 113 -26.16 8.56 16.85
C LEU A 113 -27.09 7.36 16.88
N VAL A 114 -26.52 6.17 17.08
CA VAL A 114 -27.26 4.90 17.12
C VAL A 114 -26.53 3.84 17.93
N HIS A 115 -27.27 2.93 18.55
CA HIS A 115 -26.69 1.85 19.32
C HIS A 115 -25.68 1.01 18.50
N GLN A 116 -24.47 0.81 19.04
CA GLN A 116 -23.40 0.04 18.39
C GLN A 116 -23.86 -1.35 17.92
N GLY A 117 -24.67 -2.06 18.71
CA GLY A 117 -25.17 -3.39 18.33
C GLY A 117 -26.04 -3.37 17.06
N LYS A 118 -26.76 -2.26 16.79
CA LYS A 118 -27.52 -2.09 15.55
C LYS A 118 -26.59 -1.89 14.35
N ILE A 119 -25.48 -1.16 14.54
CA ILE A 119 -24.42 -1.00 13.54
C ILE A 119 -23.76 -2.35 13.26
N GLU A 120 -23.32 -3.06 14.30
CA GLU A 120 -22.68 -4.37 14.20
C GLU A 120 -23.56 -5.37 13.43
N ARG A 121 -24.86 -5.41 13.71
CA ARG A 121 -25.80 -6.29 12.99
C ARG A 121 -25.79 -6.02 11.48
N VAL A 122 -25.83 -4.76 11.05
CA VAL A 122 -25.76 -4.41 9.61
C VAL A 122 -24.46 -4.93 8.98
N PHE A 123 -23.33 -4.85 9.67
CA PHE A 123 -22.08 -5.41 9.17
C PHE A 123 -22.12 -6.94 9.12
N LEU A 124 -22.59 -7.60 10.17
CA LEU A 124 -22.66 -9.06 10.25
C LEU A 124 -23.52 -9.64 9.13
N ASP A 125 -24.70 -9.05 8.88
CA ASP A 125 -25.60 -9.47 7.81
C ASP A 125 -24.93 -9.38 6.42
N GLU A 126 -24.10 -8.35 6.21
CA GLU A 126 -23.40 -8.15 4.92
C GLU A 126 -22.13 -8.99 4.79
N ILE A 127 -21.45 -9.30 5.90
CA ILE A 127 -20.32 -10.24 5.94
C ILE A 127 -20.82 -11.66 5.60
N GLU A 128 -21.97 -12.06 6.15
CA GLU A 128 -22.60 -13.35 5.86
C GLU A 128 -23.01 -13.46 4.38
N LYS A 129 -23.63 -12.42 3.81
CA LYS A 129 -23.93 -12.37 2.36
C LYS A 129 -22.68 -12.44 1.48
N ALA A 130 -21.53 -11.97 1.98
CA ALA A 130 -20.25 -12.07 1.29
C ALA A 130 -19.56 -13.43 1.47
N GLY A 131 -20.14 -14.38 2.22
CA GLY A 131 -19.66 -15.75 2.36
C GLY A 131 -18.77 -16.00 3.57
N THR A 132 -18.66 -15.06 4.52
CA THR A 132 -17.88 -15.20 5.75
C THR A 132 -18.80 -15.17 6.97
N THR A 133 -18.48 -15.89 8.03
CA THR A 133 -19.17 -15.78 9.32
C THR A 133 -18.19 -15.41 10.42
N VAL A 134 -18.67 -14.68 11.43
CA VAL A 134 -17.87 -14.36 12.61
C VAL A 134 -18.12 -15.41 13.69
N GLU A 135 -17.11 -16.24 13.95
CA GLU A 135 -17.19 -17.36 14.88
C GLU A 135 -17.05 -16.89 16.33
N ARG A 136 -17.97 -17.36 17.17
CA ARG A 136 -18.06 -17.01 18.59
C ARG A 136 -18.48 -18.24 19.42
N PRO A 137 -18.10 -18.31 20.71
CA PRO A 137 -17.04 -17.55 21.36
C PRO A 137 -15.68 -18.22 21.11
N TRP A 138 -14.81 -17.58 20.35
CA TRP A 138 -13.48 -18.09 20.01
C TRP A 138 -12.41 -17.06 20.40
N THR A 139 -11.29 -17.54 20.94
CA THR A 139 -10.13 -16.71 21.28
C THR A 139 -8.87 -17.21 20.60
N ILE A 140 -7.92 -16.32 20.39
CA ILE A 140 -6.54 -16.69 20.06
C ILE A 140 -5.81 -17.14 21.33
N THR A 141 -4.94 -18.15 21.22
CA THR A 141 -4.08 -18.63 22.30
C THR A 141 -2.60 -18.64 21.95
N GLY A 142 -2.27 -18.41 20.68
CA GLY A 142 -0.90 -18.32 20.20
C GLY A 142 -0.85 -18.06 18.71
N PHE A 143 0.26 -17.52 18.23
CA PHE A 143 0.60 -17.47 16.81
C PHE A 143 2.12 -17.51 16.63
N LYS A 144 2.58 -17.93 15.45
CA LYS A 144 3.97 -17.83 15.03
C LYS A 144 4.02 -17.54 13.53
N ASN A 145 4.89 -16.61 13.13
CA ASN A 145 5.31 -16.47 11.75
C ASN A 145 6.55 -17.35 11.58
N ASP A 146 6.36 -18.59 11.13
CA ASP A 146 7.42 -19.60 11.09
C ASP A 146 8.04 -19.80 9.70
N GLY A 147 7.43 -19.21 8.67
CA GLY A 147 7.92 -19.32 7.29
C GLY A 147 7.91 -20.73 6.72
N LEU A 148 7.30 -21.71 7.41
CA LEU A 148 7.31 -23.12 6.97
C LEU A 148 6.43 -23.35 5.74
N ASP A 149 5.47 -22.46 5.48
CA ASP A 149 4.68 -22.42 4.26
C ASP A 149 4.95 -21.07 3.56
N GLU A 150 5.46 -21.12 2.33
CA GLU A 150 5.86 -19.92 1.57
C GLU A 150 4.69 -18.97 1.33
N THR A 151 3.48 -19.50 1.17
CA THR A 151 2.27 -18.71 0.90
C THR A 151 1.57 -18.32 2.20
N TYR A 152 1.46 -19.23 3.17
CA TYR A 152 0.73 -19.06 4.42
C TYR A 152 1.66 -19.20 5.66
N PRO A 153 2.61 -18.27 5.84
CA PRO A 153 3.69 -18.41 6.82
C PRO A 153 3.25 -18.21 8.28
N VAL A 154 2.05 -17.68 8.52
CA VAL A 154 1.53 -17.42 9.87
C VAL A 154 0.69 -18.60 10.33
N GLU A 155 1.13 -19.30 11.38
CA GLU A 155 0.32 -20.29 12.09
C GLU A 155 -0.41 -19.62 13.26
N VAL A 156 -1.72 -19.84 13.37
CA VAL A 156 -2.57 -19.25 14.42
C VAL A 156 -3.30 -20.36 15.19
N GLN A 157 -3.20 -20.31 16.51
CA GLN A 157 -3.86 -21.24 17.44
C GLN A 157 -5.11 -20.57 18.03
N LEU A 158 -6.25 -21.21 17.82
CA LEU A 158 -7.55 -20.75 18.20
C LEU A 158 -8.18 -21.73 19.20
N LYS A 159 -8.96 -21.20 20.14
CA LYS A 159 -9.69 -21.99 21.13
C LYS A 159 -11.14 -21.55 21.21
N CYS A 160 -12.06 -22.50 21.05
CA CYS A 160 -13.47 -22.31 21.36
C CYS A 160 -13.64 -22.27 22.88
N LEU A 161 -14.26 -21.21 23.40
CA LEU A 161 -14.43 -21.01 24.84
C LEU A 161 -15.54 -21.90 25.43
N ASP A 162 -16.54 -22.26 24.63
CA ASP A 162 -17.64 -23.12 25.09
C ASP A 162 -17.25 -24.59 25.12
N THR A 163 -16.58 -25.07 24.07
CA THR A 163 -16.27 -26.51 23.90
C THR A 163 -14.84 -26.88 24.31
N ASN A 164 -13.97 -25.89 24.55
CA ASN A 164 -12.53 -26.05 24.71
C ASN A 164 -11.80 -26.71 23.52
N VAL A 165 -12.45 -26.85 22.36
CA VAL A 165 -11.82 -27.32 21.12
C VAL A 165 -10.70 -26.35 20.73
N ILE A 166 -9.53 -26.89 20.41
CA ILE A 166 -8.38 -26.15 19.89
C ILE A 166 -8.27 -26.43 18.41
N GLN A 167 -8.10 -25.38 17.62
CA GLN A 167 -7.89 -25.44 16.18
C GLN A 167 -6.62 -24.67 15.84
N THR A 168 -5.78 -25.25 14.98
CA THR A 168 -4.64 -24.54 14.40
C THR A 168 -4.91 -24.30 12.92
N VAL A 169 -4.74 -23.06 12.46
CA VAL A 169 -4.91 -22.65 11.06
C VAL A 169 -3.64 -21.97 10.55
N ARG A 170 -3.48 -21.90 9.23
CA ARG A 170 -2.44 -21.09 8.58
C ARG A 170 -3.04 -19.93 7.82
N SER A 171 -2.34 -18.80 7.81
CA SER A 171 -2.75 -17.63 7.06
C SER A 171 -1.59 -16.85 6.43
N LYS A 172 -1.92 -16.01 5.44
CA LYS A 172 -0.98 -15.02 4.91
C LYS A 172 -0.80 -13.88 5.91
N TYR A 173 -1.89 -13.46 6.56
CA TYR A 173 -1.90 -12.36 7.52
C TYR A 173 -2.68 -12.69 8.80
N LEU A 174 -2.30 -12.05 9.90
CA LEU A 174 -3.04 -12.02 11.15
C LEU A 174 -3.32 -10.56 11.52
N PHE A 175 -4.59 -10.23 11.78
CA PHE A 175 -5.00 -8.89 12.20
C PHE A 175 -5.68 -8.95 13.57
N SER A 176 -5.16 -8.20 14.54
CA SER A 176 -5.76 -8.04 15.86
C SER A 176 -6.59 -6.75 15.95
N GLY A 177 -7.89 -6.94 16.15
CA GLY A 177 -8.88 -5.96 16.57
C GLY A 177 -9.42 -6.24 17.98
N GLU A 178 -8.64 -6.90 18.84
CA GLU A 178 -9.03 -7.35 20.19
C GLU A 178 -9.28 -6.20 21.20
N GLY A 179 -8.86 -4.99 20.84
CA GLY A 179 -8.95 -3.80 21.67
C GLY A 179 -7.86 -3.68 22.74
N ALA A 180 -8.12 -2.88 23.78
CA ALA A 180 -7.10 -2.43 24.74
C ALA A 180 -6.32 -3.56 25.43
N ARG A 181 -6.88 -4.76 25.55
CA ARG A 181 -6.24 -5.95 26.17
C ARG A 181 -5.77 -7.00 25.15
N SER A 182 -5.35 -6.58 23.95
CA SER A 182 -4.92 -7.49 22.90
C SER A 182 -3.84 -8.47 23.36
N PHE A 183 -4.13 -9.77 23.17
CA PHE A 183 -3.18 -10.87 23.36
C PHE A 183 -2.05 -10.78 22.33
N VAL A 184 -2.38 -10.49 21.07
CA VAL A 184 -1.38 -10.35 19.98
C VAL A 184 -0.35 -9.29 20.34
N ARG A 185 -0.78 -8.11 20.81
CA ARG A 185 0.13 -7.05 21.23
C ARG A 185 1.07 -7.50 22.36
N GLN A 186 0.51 -8.16 23.37
CA GLN A 186 1.28 -8.64 24.53
C GLN A 186 2.30 -9.70 24.12
N GLN A 187 1.91 -10.64 23.25
CA GLN A 187 2.81 -11.68 22.76
C GLN A 187 3.95 -11.09 21.91
N LEU A 188 3.69 -10.03 21.14
CA LEU A 188 4.74 -9.30 20.40
C LEU A 188 5.63 -8.42 21.30
N GLY A 189 5.31 -8.27 22.59
CA GLY A 189 6.05 -7.42 23.51
C GLY A 189 5.92 -5.91 23.24
N ILE A 190 4.95 -5.50 22.42
CA ILE A 190 4.77 -4.10 22.01
C ILE A 190 4.12 -3.30 23.15
N GLN A 191 4.77 -2.22 23.57
CA GLN A 191 4.30 -1.39 24.68
C GLN A 191 3.29 -0.34 24.22
N ILE A 192 2.46 0.12 25.17
CA ILE A 192 1.62 1.30 25.00
C ILE A 192 2.21 2.43 25.83
N HIS A 193 2.49 3.56 25.17
CA HIS A 193 2.80 4.81 25.85
C HIS A 193 1.52 5.52 26.26
N HIS A 194 1.33 5.64 27.56
CA HIS A 194 0.24 6.42 28.14
C HIS A 194 0.68 7.87 28.35
N LYS A 195 -0.18 8.83 27.99
CA LYS A 195 0.00 10.22 28.41
C LYS A 195 -0.52 10.37 29.85
N ASP A 196 0.15 11.20 30.66
CA ASP A 196 -0.15 11.34 32.10
C ASP A 196 -1.65 11.44 32.36
N PRO A 197 -2.22 10.55 33.19
CA PRO A 197 -3.66 10.53 33.41
C PRO A 197 -4.07 11.73 34.26
N ILE A 198 -4.72 12.71 33.65
CA ILE A 198 -5.65 13.53 34.43
C ILE A 198 -6.87 12.66 34.72
N SER A 199 -6.97 12.21 35.97
CA SER A 199 -8.01 11.29 36.45
C SER A 199 -9.38 11.98 36.55
N TYR A 200 -10.00 12.27 35.41
CA TYR A 200 -11.44 12.56 35.35
C TYR A 200 -12.21 11.25 35.25
N VAL A 201 -13.12 11.04 36.19
CA VAL A 201 -14.02 9.88 36.20
C VAL A 201 -15.39 10.31 35.70
N TRP A 202 -15.86 9.67 34.63
CA TRP A 202 -17.17 9.94 34.04
C TRP A 202 -18.06 8.71 34.22
N GLY A 203 -19.28 8.95 34.69
CA GLY A 203 -20.38 8.00 34.58
C GLY A 203 -21.08 8.20 33.26
N VAL A 204 -21.44 7.11 32.58
CA VAL A 204 -22.28 7.13 31.40
C VAL A 204 -23.51 6.32 31.65
N MET A 205 -24.65 6.90 31.32
CA MET A 205 -25.96 6.26 31.46
C MET A 205 -26.74 6.42 30.17
N ASP A 206 -27.26 5.31 29.66
CA ASP A 206 -28.23 5.26 28.58
C ASP A 206 -29.60 4.98 29.19
N GLY A 207 -30.56 5.85 28.92
CA GLY A 207 -31.90 5.68 29.47
C GLY A 207 -32.91 6.63 28.87
N VAL A 208 -34.18 6.40 29.22
CA VAL A 208 -35.25 7.35 28.93
C VAL A 208 -35.45 8.20 30.16
N VAL A 209 -35.44 9.51 29.96
CA VAL A 209 -35.56 10.49 31.05
C VAL A 209 -36.79 11.34 30.86
N ARG A 210 -37.37 11.78 31.98
CA ARG A 210 -38.35 12.86 32.04
C ARG A 210 -37.65 14.07 32.65
N THR A 211 -37.83 15.23 32.04
CA THR A 211 -37.17 16.46 32.49
C THR A 211 -37.90 17.68 31.93
N ASN A 212 -37.75 18.83 32.58
CA ASN A 212 -38.08 20.13 31.99
C ASN A 212 -36.86 20.85 31.38
N PHE A 213 -35.70 20.20 31.31
CA PHE A 213 -34.53 20.74 30.62
C PHE A 213 -34.83 20.81 29.11
N PRO A 214 -34.79 22.01 28.51
CA PRO A 214 -35.34 22.22 27.16
C PRO A 214 -34.52 21.56 26.05
N ASP A 215 -33.22 21.31 26.28
CA ASP A 215 -32.29 20.80 25.28
C ASP A 215 -31.91 19.32 25.51
N ILE A 216 -32.75 18.54 26.19
CA ILE A 216 -32.45 17.12 26.49
C ILE A 216 -32.33 16.23 25.23
N GLU A 217 -33.00 16.62 24.14
CA GLU A 217 -32.92 15.95 22.83
C GLU A 217 -31.88 16.58 21.90
N THR A 218 -31.16 17.59 22.36
CA THR A 218 -30.08 18.26 21.62
C THR A 218 -28.75 17.82 22.20
N LYS A 219 -27.72 17.64 21.35
CA LYS A 219 -26.36 17.43 21.89
C LYS A 219 -25.98 18.69 22.66
N CYS A 220 -25.65 18.57 23.94
CA CYS A 220 -25.24 19.74 24.69
C CYS A 220 -24.09 19.46 25.64
N THR A 221 -23.27 20.50 25.84
CA THR A 221 -22.22 20.52 26.84
C THR A 221 -22.68 21.46 27.96
N ILE A 222 -22.84 20.90 29.15
CA ILE A 222 -23.35 21.59 30.33
C ILE A 222 -22.22 21.71 31.33
N HIS A 223 -21.98 22.93 31.79
CA HIS A 223 -21.12 23.22 32.93
C HIS A 223 -21.95 23.84 34.05
N SER A 224 -21.67 23.41 35.27
CA SER A 224 -22.27 23.96 36.49
C SER A 224 -21.21 23.99 37.59
N ASP A 225 -21.53 24.66 38.70
CA ASP A 225 -20.67 24.63 39.90
C ASP A 225 -20.59 23.22 40.54
N ALA A 226 -21.56 22.34 40.23
CA ALA A 226 -21.60 20.97 40.72
C ALA A 226 -20.87 19.96 39.81
N GLY A 227 -20.35 20.39 38.66
CA GLY A 227 -19.71 19.54 37.65
C GLY A 227 -20.29 19.72 36.25
N SER A 228 -19.90 18.82 35.34
CA SER A 228 -20.25 18.90 33.92
C SER A 228 -21.07 17.69 33.44
N ILE A 229 -21.99 17.92 32.50
CA ILE A 229 -22.72 16.88 31.78
C ILE A 229 -22.53 17.08 30.28
N MET A 230 -22.38 15.99 29.53
CA MET A 230 -22.62 15.99 28.08
C MET A 230 -23.84 15.13 27.76
N VAL A 231 -24.83 15.75 27.13
CA VAL A 231 -26.05 15.10 26.66
C VAL A 231 -25.86 14.66 25.23
N ILE A 232 -26.15 13.39 24.95
CA ILE A 232 -26.07 12.78 23.63
C ILE A 232 -27.46 12.19 23.32
N PRO A 233 -28.24 12.79 22.40
CA PRO A 233 -29.55 12.25 22.04
C PRO A 233 -29.38 10.92 21.30
N ARG A 234 -30.24 9.95 21.60
CA ARG A 234 -30.21 8.61 21.01
C ARG A 234 -31.54 8.28 20.36
N GLU A 235 -31.55 7.17 19.64
CA GLU A 235 -32.78 6.67 19.02
C GLU A 235 -33.79 6.19 20.07
N ASP A 236 -35.04 5.95 19.67
CA ASP A 236 -36.09 5.38 20.52
C ASP A 236 -36.37 6.18 21.83
N ASN A 237 -36.30 7.53 21.74
CA ASN A 237 -36.45 8.51 22.84
C ASN A 237 -35.41 8.35 23.98
N MET A 238 -34.33 7.62 23.72
CA MET A 238 -33.26 7.45 24.68
C MET A 238 -32.32 8.65 24.66
N VAL A 239 -31.67 8.92 25.79
CA VAL A 239 -30.55 9.83 25.88
C VAL A 239 -29.38 9.14 26.57
N ARG A 240 -28.18 9.51 26.15
CA ARG A 240 -26.94 9.14 26.82
C ARG A 240 -26.41 10.36 27.57
N LEU A 241 -26.21 10.20 28.88
CA LEU A 241 -25.68 11.23 29.75
C LEU A 241 -24.29 10.84 30.21
N TYR A 242 -23.30 11.65 29.81
CA TYR A 242 -21.96 11.62 30.36
C TYR A 242 -21.91 12.57 31.54
N VAL A 243 -21.74 12.07 32.75
CA VAL A 243 -21.80 12.82 34.00
C VAL A 243 -20.43 12.81 34.67
N GLN A 244 -19.87 13.97 34.96
CA GLN A 244 -18.61 14.08 35.68
C GLN A 244 -18.82 13.73 37.17
N ILE A 245 -18.20 12.65 37.65
CA ILE A 245 -18.38 12.17 39.04
C ILE A 245 -17.26 12.66 39.95
N ALA A 246 -16.01 12.65 39.46
CA ALA A 246 -14.85 13.07 40.24
C ALA A 246 -13.74 13.63 39.34
N SER A 247 -12.97 14.55 39.92
CA SER A 247 -11.68 15.01 39.40
C SER A 247 -10.71 15.10 40.58
N SER A 248 -9.58 14.40 40.49
CA SER A 248 -8.52 14.50 41.50
C SER A 248 -7.15 14.55 40.85
N SER A 249 -6.28 15.39 41.39
CA SER A 249 -4.84 15.43 41.11
C SER A 249 -4.02 14.66 42.15
N ASP A 250 -4.68 13.99 43.09
CA ASP A 250 -4.05 13.18 44.14
C ASP A 250 -3.46 11.88 43.54
N PRO A 251 -2.15 11.61 43.73
CA PRO A 251 -1.50 10.36 43.27
C PRO A 251 -2.14 9.08 43.82
N ASP A 252 -2.78 9.14 45.00
CA ASP A 252 -3.43 8.00 45.65
C ASP A 252 -4.92 7.86 45.27
N PHE A 253 -5.45 8.79 44.46
CA PHE A 253 -6.81 8.69 43.96
C PHE A 253 -6.96 7.47 43.06
N ASN A 254 -7.83 6.54 43.44
CA ASN A 254 -8.14 5.37 42.63
C ASN A 254 -9.35 5.67 41.72
N PRO A 255 -9.14 5.98 40.43
CA PRO A 255 -10.24 6.26 39.50
C PRO A 255 -11.07 5.02 39.16
N ARG A 256 -10.68 3.83 39.63
CA ARG A 256 -11.43 2.57 39.49
C ARG A 256 -12.48 2.35 40.59
N LYS A 257 -12.63 3.27 41.54
CA LYS A 257 -13.77 3.22 42.48
C LYS A 257 -15.04 3.52 41.69
N THR A 258 -15.84 2.49 41.42
CA THR A 258 -17.08 2.59 40.64
C THR A 258 -18.15 3.30 41.46
N ALA A 259 -18.78 4.33 40.89
CA ALA A 259 -20.03 4.87 41.42
C ALA A 259 -21.21 3.98 41.01
N THR A 260 -22.20 3.86 41.89
CA THR A 260 -23.50 3.24 41.62
C THR A 260 -24.32 4.10 40.65
N ALA A 261 -25.29 3.50 39.95
CA ALA A 261 -26.14 4.24 39.01
C ALA A 261 -26.88 5.40 39.72
N GLU A 262 -27.35 5.15 40.94
CA GLU A 262 -28.05 6.11 41.80
C GLU A 262 -27.15 7.31 42.14
N GLU A 263 -25.88 7.07 42.48
CA GLU A 263 -24.91 8.15 42.72
C GLU A 263 -24.69 9.02 41.47
N VAL A 264 -24.60 8.41 40.28
CA VAL A 264 -24.46 9.17 39.02
C VAL A 264 -25.71 9.99 38.73
N GLN A 265 -26.91 9.43 38.98
CA GLN A 265 -28.19 10.14 38.84
C GLN A 265 -28.28 11.35 39.79
N GLU A 266 -27.88 11.19 41.05
CA GLU A 266 -27.88 12.27 42.03
C GLU A 266 -26.91 13.40 41.67
N VAL A 267 -25.73 13.06 41.13
CA VAL A 267 -24.80 14.07 40.59
C VAL A 267 -25.42 14.79 39.39
N ALA A 268 -26.05 14.06 38.47
CA ALA A 268 -26.69 14.65 37.31
C ALA A 268 -27.82 15.61 37.69
N LYS A 269 -28.67 15.26 38.67
CA LYS A 269 -29.71 16.13 39.23
C LYS A 269 -29.15 17.43 39.81
N LYS A 270 -27.97 17.37 40.46
CA LYS A 270 -27.30 18.56 41.01
C LYS A 270 -26.79 19.49 39.90
N ILE A 271 -26.18 18.92 38.86
CA ILE A 271 -25.61 19.69 37.74
C ILE A 271 -26.70 20.37 36.91
N LEU A 272 -27.85 19.72 36.71
CA LEU A 272 -28.94 20.24 35.87
C LEU A 272 -29.79 21.35 36.52
N LYS A 273 -29.56 21.71 37.79
CA LYS A 273 -30.35 22.76 38.43
C LYS A 273 -30.33 24.08 37.63
N PRO A 274 -31.48 24.75 37.45
CA PRO A 274 -32.74 24.57 38.17
C PRO A 274 -33.70 23.54 37.55
N TYR A 275 -33.30 22.85 36.48
CA TYR A 275 -34.11 21.85 35.80
C TYR A 275 -34.12 20.54 36.59
N TRP A 276 -35.25 19.82 36.57
CA TRP A 276 -35.38 18.50 37.18
C TRP A 276 -35.15 17.42 36.14
N VAL A 277 -34.62 16.27 36.56
CA VAL A 277 -34.48 15.08 35.70
C VAL A 277 -34.77 13.82 36.50
N GLU A 278 -35.52 12.90 35.92
CA GLU A 278 -35.82 11.58 36.44
C GLU A 278 -35.65 10.51 35.35
N TRP A 279 -35.22 9.31 35.71
CA TRP A 279 -35.09 8.20 34.76
C TRP A 279 -36.33 7.32 34.83
N ASP A 280 -37.01 7.18 33.70
CA ASP A 280 -38.07 6.18 33.56
C ASP A 280 -37.47 4.77 33.45
N ARG A 281 -36.34 4.66 32.77
CA ARG A 281 -35.54 3.43 32.70
C ARG A 281 -34.07 3.72 32.45
N VAL A 282 -33.21 2.85 32.98
CA VAL A 282 -31.78 2.79 32.67
C VAL A 282 -31.54 1.51 31.90
N GLU A 283 -31.15 1.63 30.65
CA GLU A 283 -30.83 0.50 29.76
C GLU A 283 -29.41 -0.01 30.02
N TRP A 284 -28.49 0.93 30.28
CA TRP A 284 -27.10 0.63 30.52
C TRP A 284 -26.43 1.74 31.31
N TYR A 285 -25.47 1.38 32.17
CA TYR A 285 -24.57 2.34 32.78
C TYR A 285 -23.16 1.78 32.93
N SER A 286 -22.17 2.67 32.95
CA SER A 286 -20.79 2.33 33.26
C SER A 286 -20.04 3.54 33.81
N VAL A 287 -18.99 3.30 34.58
CA VAL A 287 -18.04 4.31 35.03
C VAL A 287 -16.68 3.98 34.43
N TYR A 288 -16.03 4.93 33.76
CA TYR A 288 -14.70 4.68 33.21
C TYR A 288 -13.71 5.79 33.56
N PRO A 289 -12.45 5.42 33.84
CA PRO A 289 -11.34 6.37 33.85
C PRO A 289 -11.03 6.79 32.41
N ILE A 290 -10.71 8.07 32.20
CA ILE A 290 -10.17 8.53 30.92
C ILE A 290 -8.69 8.15 30.86
N GLY A 291 -8.34 7.26 29.93
CA GLY A 291 -6.96 6.90 29.61
C GLY A 291 -6.66 7.18 28.14
N GLN A 292 -5.52 7.82 27.90
CA GLN A 292 -4.98 8.00 26.55
C GLN A 292 -3.77 7.11 26.38
N GLY A 293 -3.64 6.48 25.21
CA GLY A 293 -2.57 5.53 24.97
C GLY A 293 -2.31 5.36 23.48
N ILE A 294 -1.05 5.16 23.13
CA ILE A 294 -0.64 4.78 21.78
C ILE A 294 0.40 3.67 21.82
N SER A 295 0.25 2.70 20.94
CA SER A 295 1.17 1.60 20.74
C SER A 295 2.44 2.09 20.04
N GLU A 296 3.59 1.57 20.47
CA GLU A 296 4.89 1.83 19.83
C GLU A 296 4.90 1.43 18.36
N LYS A 297 4.31 0.26 18.08
CA LYS A 297 4.26 -0.38 16.77
C LYS A 297 2.88 -0.96 16.48
N TYR A 298 2.50 -0.98 15.20
CA TYR A 298 1.24 -1.54 14.71
C TYR A 298 1.48 -2.87 13.99
N THR A 299 2.72 -3.10 13.55
CA THR A 299 3.22 -4.35 12.98
C THR A 299 4.74 -4.45 13.22
N LEU A 300 5.30 -5.66 13.16
CA LEU A 300 6.75 -5.91 13.22
C LEU A 300 7.32 -6.51 11.94
N ASP A 301 6.50 -7.18 11.14
CA ASP A 301 6.96 -8.10 10.07
C ASP A 301 6.10 -8.05 8.80
N GLU A 302 5.18 -7.08 8.70
CA GLU A 302 4.23 -6.93 7.59
C GLU A 302 3.34 -8.16 7.37
N ARG A 303 3.19 -9.01 8.38
CA ARG A 303 2.31 -10.19 8.38
C ARG A 303 1.31 -10.15 9.54
N VAL A 304 1.76 -9.68 10.70
CA VAL A 304 0.92 -9.50 11.89
C VAL A 304 0.67 -8.02 12.12
N PHE A 305 -0.61 -7.63 12.11
CA PHE A 305 -1.05 -6.24 12.22
C PHE A 305 -2.05 -6.06 13.36
N MET A 306 -2.16 -4.82 13.84
CA MET A 306 -3.10 -4.44 14.88
C MET A 306 -3.80 -3.12 14.51
N GLY A 307 -5.02 -2.91 14.99
CA GLY A 307 -5.76 -1.65 14.76
C GLY A 307 -6.83 -1.35 15.80
N GLY A 308 -7.39 -0.14 15.74
CA GLY A 308 -8.33 0.37 16.74
C GLY A 308 -7.73 0.41 18.15
N ASP A 309 -8.55 0.09 19.16
CA ASP A 309 -8.17 0.12 20.58
C ASP A 309 -6.98 -0.79 20.94
N ALA A 310 -6.58 -1.73 20.07
CA ALA A 310 -5.34 -2.50 20.27
C ALA A 310 -4.10 -1.61 20.15
N CYS A 311 -4.18 -0.56 19.33
CA CYS A 311 -3.11 0.35 19.00
C CYS A 311 -3.25 1.74 19.60
N HIS A 312 -4.47 2.25 19.78
CA HIS A 312 -4.67 3.62 20.27
C HIS A 312 -5.96 3.72 21.07
N THR A 313 -5.90 4.38 22.22
CA THR A 313 -7.05 4.63 23.09
C THR A 313 -7.15 6.11 23.37
N HIS A 314 -8.37 6.66 23.26
CA HIS A 314 -8.63 8.10 23.38
C HIS A 314 -9.80 8.37 24.33
N SER A 315 -9.99 9.65 24.66
CA SER A 315 -11.12 10.09 25.46
C SER A 315 -12.43 9.92 24.67
N PRO A 316 -13.53 9.49 25.31
CA PRO A 316 -14.83 9.38 24.63
C PRO A 316 -15.44 10.75 24.29
N LYS A 317 -14.92 11.86 24.83
CA LYS A 317 -15.46 13.22 24.65
C LYS A 317 -15.64 13.62 23.19
N ALA A 318 -14.71 13.23 22.31
CA ALA A 318 -14.76 13.56 20.89
C ALA A 318 -15.50 12.51 20.04
N GLY A 319 -15.92 11.39 20.63
CA GLY A 319 -16.63 10.29 19.94
C GLY A 319 -15.82 9.65 18.81
N GLN A 320 -14.49 9.64 18.87
CA GLN A 320 -13.65 9.28 17.72
C GLN A 320 -13.33 7.78 17.60
N GLY A 321 -13.37 6.99 18.66
CA GLY A 321 -12.87 5.60 18.66
C GLY A 321 -13.37 4.73 17.50
N MET A 322 -14.70 4.59 17.35
CA MET A 322 -15.31 3.82 16.25
C MET A 322 -15.01 4.42 14.87
N ASN A 323 -14.96 5.76 14.77
CA ASN A 323 -14.71 6.46 13.51
C ASN A 323 -13.26 6.22 13.04
N THR A 324 -12.27 6.39 13.92
CA THR A 324 -10.87 6.08 13.63
C THR A 324 -10.69 4.61 13.26
N ALA A 325 -11.39 3.70 13.94
CA ALA A 325 -11.36 2.27 13.64
C ALA A 325 -11.88 1.94 12.22
N PHE A 326 -12.89 2.65 11.71
CA PHE A 326 -13.33 2.48 10.31
C PHE A 326 -12.26 2.91 9.30
N HIS A 327 -11.56 4.01 9.59
CA HIS A 327 -10.44 4.46 8.77
C HIS A 327 -9.26 3.48 8.81
N ASP A 328 -8.92 2.92 9.98
CA ASP A 328 -7.87 1.90 10.12
C ASP A 328 -8.18 0.68 9.25
N ALA A 329 -9.41 0.15 9.37
CA ALA A 329 -9.84 -1.03 8.65
C ALA A 329 -9.84 -0.83 7.13
N LEU A 330 -10.38 0.30 6.64
CA LEU A 330 -10.43 0.56 5.21
C LEU A 330 -9.02 0.78 4.64
N ASN A 331 -8.16 1.52 5.36
CA ASN A 331 -6.76 1.75 4.98
C ASN A 331 -5.98 0.42 4.86
N MET A 332 -6.14 -0.48 5.83
CA MET A 332 -5.50 -1.78 5.79
C MET A 332 -6.07 -2.67 4.67
N ALA A 333 -7.40 -2.71 4.54
CA ALA A 333 -8.07 -3.58 3.58
C ALA A 333 -7.55 -3.33 2.15
N TRP A 334 -7.53 -2.07 1.69
CA TRP A 334 -7.15 -1.81 0.30
C TRP A 334 -5.66 -2.04 0.04
N LYS A 335 -4.79 -1.85 1.05
CA LYS A 335 -3.36 -2.14 0.93
C LYS A 335 -3.11 -3.64 0.80
N LEU A 336 -3.81 -4.45 1.61
CA LEU A 336 -3.82 -5.90 1.43
C LEU A 336 -4.36 -6.29 0.06
N HIS A 337 -5.43 -5.64 -0.40
CA HIS A 337 -5.97 -5.88 -1.74
C HIS A 337 -4.94 -5.59 -2.84
N ALA A 338 -4.24 -4.46 -2.76
CA ALA A 338 -3.20 -4.09 -3.71
C ALA A 338 -2.03 -5.09 -3.72
N VAL A 339 -1.61 -5.62 -2.56
CA VAL A 339 -0.54 -6.63 -2.51
C VAL A 339 -1.02 -7.97 -3.07
N GLU A 340 -2.16 -8.45 -2.60
CA GLU A 340 -2.65 -9.79 -2.97
C GLU A 340 -3.22 -9.84 -4.39
N SER A 341 -3.57 -8.70 -5.00
CA SER A 341 -3.87 -8.61 -6.42
C SER A 341 -2.62 -8.55 -7.30
N GLY A 342 -1.43 -8.52 -6.71
CA GLY A 342 -0.15 -8.34 -7.39
C GLY A 342 0.10 -6.91 -7.89
N LEU A 343 -0.67 -5.90 -7.45
CA LEU A 343 -0.39 -4.51 -7.82
C LEU A 343 0.87 -4.01 -7.14
N ALA A 344 1.04 -4.29 -5.84
CA ALA A 344 2.13 -3.73 -5.05
C ALA A 344 2.95 -4.78 -4.29
N ASP A 345 4.22 -4.47 -4.03
CA ASP A 345 5.07 -5.32 -3.17
C ASP A 345 4.59 -5.27 -1.71
N ARG A 346 4.83 -6.35 -0.95
CA ARG A 346 4.39 -6.43 0.45
C ARG A 346 4.95 -5.32 1.34
N SER A 347 6.14 -4.79 1.04
CA SER A 347 6.78 -3.69 1.79
C SER A 347 5.89 -2.44 1.91
N ILE A 348 4.95 -2.23 0.99
CA ILE A 348 3.98 -1.12 1.07
C ILE A 348 3.07 -1.22 2.29
N LEU A 349 2.89 -2.41 2.88
CA LEU A 349 2.04 -2.59 4.07
C LEU A 349 2.60 -1.85 5.29
N SER A 350 3.91 -1.57 5.33
CA SER A 350 4.53 -0.71 6.35
C SER A 350 3.90 0.68 6.43
N THR A 351 3.34 1.18 5.31
CA THR A 351 2.66 2.48 5.26
C THR A 351 1.36 2.51 6.08
N TYR A 352 0.79 1.35 6.44
CA TYR A 352 -0.36 1.31 7.36
C TYR A 352 0.01 1.92 8.72
N GLU A 353 1.17 1.55 9.27
CA GLU A 353 1.65 2.13 10.53
C GLU A 353 1.91 3.63 10.37
N THR A 354 2.68 4.04 9.35
CA THR A 354 3.10 5.44 9.20
C THR A 354 1.91 6.37 8.97
N GLU A 355 0.87 5.93 8.26
CA GLU A 355 -0.34 6.71 8.05
C GLU A 355 -1.28 6.70 9.27
N ARG A 356 -1.52 5.55 9.88
CA ARG A 356 -2.55 5.44 10.93
C ARG A 356 -2.06 5.87 12.30
N LYS A 357 -0.78 5.61 12.61
CA LYS A 357 -0.16 6.08 13.85
C LYS A 357 -0.08 7.60 13.91
N ASP A 358 0.30 8.26 12.80
CA ASP A 358 0.37 9.73 12.73
C ASP A 358 -0.99 10.39 12.99
N ILE A 359 -2.07 9.81 12.46
CA ILE A 359 -3.44 10.27 12.73
C ILE A 359 -3.83 10.04 14.19
N ALA A 360 -3.47 8.90 14.78
CA ALA A 360 -3.72 8.61 16.19
C ALA A 360 -2.92 9.56 17.12
N GLU A 361 -1.67 9.88 16.80
CA GLU A 361 -0.86 10.87 17.51
C GLU A 361 -1.45 12.27 17.39
N THR A 362 -1.91 12.64 16.20
CA THR A 362 -2.62 13.91 15.96
C THR A 362 -3.90 13.97 16.81
N LEU A 363 -4.68 12.89 16.90
CA LEU A 363 -5.86 12.79 17.77
C LEU A 363 -5.50 12.96 19.24
N LEU A 364 -4.41 12.34 19.72
CA LEU A 364 -3.95 12.49 21.10
C LEU A 364 -3.46 13.91 21.41
N ASN A 365 -2.75 14.53 20.47
CA ASN A 365 -2.28 15.91 20.61
C ASN A 365 -3.45 16.89 20.58
N PHE A 366 -4.43 16.62 19.73
CA PHE A 366 -5.70 17.33 19.66
C PHE A 366 -6.46 17.22 20.97
N ASP A 367 -6.72 16.01 21.47
CA ASP A 367 -7.45 15.79 22.74
C ASP A 367 -6.79 16.51 23.91
N ALA A 368 -5.44 16.54 23.97
CA ALA A 368 -4.70 17.26 24.99
C ALA A 368 -4.87 18.79 24.88
N LYS A 369 -4.75 19.34 23.66
CA LYS A 369 -4.99 20.77 23.39
C LYS A 369 -6.45 21.14 23.69
N TYR A 370 -7.39 20.35 23.21
CA TYR A 370 -8.83 20.53 23.41
C TYR A 370 -9.20 20.47 24.90
N ALA A 371 -8.70 19.47 25.65
CA ALA A 371 -8.91 19.38 27.10
C ALA A 371 -8.36 20.61 27.85
N SER A 372 -7.20 21.14 27.44
CA SER A 372 -6.60 22.32 28.07
C SER A 372 -7.31 23.63 27.71
N LEU A 373 -7.79 23.80 26.48
CA LEU A 373 -8.59 24.94 26.03
C LEU A 373 -9.89 25.07 26.83
N PHE A 374 -10.62 23.96 27.00
CA PHE A 374 -11.85 23.95 27.82
C PHE A 374 -11.59 24.14 29.33
N SER A 375 -10.36 23.90 29.80
CA SER A 375 -10.01 24.02 31.22
C SER A 375 -9.41 25.38 31.62
N LYS A 376 -8.71 26.08 30.70
CA LYS A 376 -7.91 27.29 31.05
C LYS A 376 -8.56 28.64 30.74
N ARG A 377 -9.31 28.76 29.63
CA ARG A 377 -10.04 29.97 29.26
C ARG A 377 -11.19 29.56 28.35
N ARG A 378 -12.42 29.74 28.83
CA ARG A 378 -13.64 29.35 28.12
C ARG A 378 -13.86 30.30 26.95
N PRO A 379 -13.91 29.82 25.70
CA PRO A 379 -14.35 30.65 24.60
C PRO A 379 -15.82 31.02 24.84
N THR A 380 -16.13 32.31 24.73
CA THR A 380 -17.52 32.78 24.80
C THR A 380 -18.29 32.23 23.61
N ALA A 381 -19.60 32.09 23.77
CA ALA A 381 -20.48 31.76 22.66
C ALA A 381 -20.24 32.71 21.46
N GLY A 382 -20.07 34.02 21.69
CA GLY A 382 -19.78 34.98 20.63
C GLY A 382 -18.51 34.68 19.81
N GLU A 383 -17.43 34.21 20.46
CA GLU A 383 -16.18 33.83 19.79
C GLU A 383 -16.37 32.57 18.92
N VAL A 384 -17.06 31.54 19.45
CA VAL A 384 -17.36 30.30 18.71
C VAL A 384 -18.28 30.57 17.51
N GLY A 385 -19.24 31.48 17.66
CA GLY A 385 -20.12 31.89 16.57
C GLY A 385 -19.41 32.61 15.47
N SER A 386 -18.58 33.58 15.83
CA SER A 386 -17.75 34.30 14.86
C SER A 386 -16.86 33.33 14.09
N ALA A 387 -16.21 32.37 14.76
CA ALA A 387 -15.36 31.35 14.12
C ALA A 387 -16.15 30.37 13.24
N SER A 388 -17.39 30.02 13.61
CA SER A 388 -18.26 29.11 12.85
C SER A 388 -18.82 29.74 11.57
N HIS A 389 -18.97 31.06 11.55
CA HIS A 389 -19.45 31.85 10.42
C HIS A 389 -18.34 32.44 9.54
N ALA A 390 -17.09 32.46 10.01
CA ALA A 390 -15.94 32.95 9.25
C ALA A 390 -15.74 32.12 7.97
N THR A 391 -15.99 32.74 6.81
CA THR A 391 -15.58 32.22 5.50
C THR A 391 -14.05 32.17 5.42
N VAL A 392 -13.49 31.31 4.56
CA VAL A 392 -12.07 31.43 4.18
C VAL A 392 -11.88 32.85 3.63
N ALA A 393 -11.03 33.65 4.25
CA ALA A 393 -10.85 35.04 3.86
C ALA A 393 -10.37 35.09 2.39
N SER A 394 -11.22 35.60 1.50
CA SER A 394 -10.82 35.97 0.15
C SER A 394 -10.07 37.30 0.22
N GLY A 395 -8.79 37.25 0.59
CA GLY A 395 -7.89 38.40 0.58
C GLY A 395 -7.18 38.65 1.91
N GLY A 396 -5.89 38.31 1.98
CA GLY A 396 -4.81 39.03 2.66
C GLY A 396 -4.84 39.27 4.18
N GLU A 397 -5.95 39.12 4.90
CA GLU A 397 -5.98 39.28 6.36
C GLU A 397 -5.58 37.98 7.05
N GLU A 398 -4.60 38.04 7.97
CA GLU A 398 -4.18 36.91 8.78
C GLU A 398 -5.34 36.43 9.67
N GLU A 399 -5.78 35.18 9.48
CA GLU A 399 -6.79 34.57 10.34
C GLU A 399 -6.30 34.53 11.80
N ASP A 400 -7.15 34.98 12.73
CA ASP A 400 -6.95 34.84 14.18
C ASP A 400 -6.57 33.38 14.54
N GLU A 401 -5.53 33.21 15.35
CA GLU A 401 -5.02 31.91 15.80
C GLU A 401 -6.12 31.06 16.48
N PHE A 402 -7.07 31.71 17.16
CA PHE A 402 -8.25 31.05 17.72
C PHE A 402 -9.15 30.45 16.64
N VAL A 403 -9.46 31.22 15.60
CA VAL A 403 -10.32 30.78 14.48
C VAL A 403 -9.65 29.64 13.72
N LYS A 404 -8.34 29.75 13.46
CA LYS A 404 -7.55 28.69 12.80
C LYS A 404 -7.55 27.39 13.61
N THR A 405 -7.35 27.49 14.93
CA THR A 405 -7.38 26.33 15.84
C THR A 405 -8.78 25.72 15.89
N PHE A 406 -9.84 26.54 15.95
CA PHE A 406 -11.22 26.09 15.95
C PHE A 406 -11.61 25.37 14.64
N LYS A 407 -11.25 25.93 13.48
CA LYS A 407 -11.49 25.32 12.17
C LYS A 407 -10.82 23.94 12.07
N SER A 408 -9.54 23.87 12.41
CA SER A 408 -8.78 22.61 12.45
C SER A 408 -9.41 21.57 13.38
N SER A 409 -9.91 22.01 14.54
CA SER A 409 -10.61 21.14 15.51
C SER A 409 -11.87 20.52 14.93
N CYS A 410 -12.68 21.32 14.23
CA CYS A 410 -13.93 20.86 13.62
C CYS A 410 -13.66 19.94 12.44
N GLU A 411 -12.69 20.25 11.58
CA GLU A 411 -12.27 19.36 10.50
C GLU A 411 -11.87 18.00 11.06
N PHE A 412 -11.01 17.99 12.08
CA PHE A 412 -10.52 16.76 12.69
C PHE A 412 -11.64 15.92 13.31
N THR A 413 -12.49 16.53 14.14
CA THR A 413 -13.61 15.83 14.79
C THR A 413 -14.67 15.32 13.80
N SER A 414 -14.87 16.00 12.67
CA SER A 414 -15.75 15.53 11.59
C SER A 414 -15.16 14.35 10.77
N GLY A 415 -13.86 14.10 10.91
CA GLY A 415 -13.07 13.14 10.15
C GLY A 415 -12.51 13.67 8.81
N TYR A 416 -12.88 14.88 8.37
CA TYR A 416 -12.30 15.52 7.17
C TYR A 416 -10.92 16.17 7.41
N GLY A 417 -10.48 16.24 8.67
CA GLY A 417 -9.15 16.67 9.08
C GLY A 417 -8.07 15.59 8.93
N VAL A 418 -8.44 14.36 8.53
CA VAL A 418 -7.47 13.32 8.20
C VAL A 418 -6.69 13.75 6.96
N ALA A 419 -5.38 13.93 7.13
CA ALA A 419 -4.44 14.26 6.08
C ALA A 419 -3.20 13.39 6.24
N TYR A 420 -3.00 12.45 5.32
CA TYR A 420 -1.81 11.62 5.32
C TYR A 420 -0.59 12.40 4.81
N LYS A 421 0.54 12.22 5.49
CA LYS A 421 1.83 12.78 5.04
C LYS A 421 2.27 12.17 3.70
N PRO A 422 3.19 12.85 2.99
CA PRO A 422 3.76 12.31 1.77
C PRO A 422 4.36 10.91 1.98
N ASN A 423 4.09 10.02 1.03
CA ASN A 423 4.63 8.68 0.95
C ASN A 423 4.42 8.15 -0.49
N VAL A 424 4.65 6.86 -0.71
CA VAL A 424 4.50 6.23 -2.03
C VAL A 424 3.08 6.34 -2.64
N PHE A 425 2.05 6.64 -1.84
CA PHE A 425 0.67 6.84 -2.30
C PHE A 425 0.25 8.31 -2.34
N ASN A 426 0.78 9.13 -1.44
CA ASN A 426 0.42 10.55 -1.33
C ASN A 426 1.55 11.38 -1.94
N TRP A 427 1.35 11.80 -3.18
CA TRP A 427 2.36 12.49 -3.95
C TRP A 427 2.69 13.87 -3.36
N ASP A 428 3.98 14.18 -3.29
CA ASP A 428 4.53 15.52 -3.12
C ASP A 428 5.79 15.65 -4.00
N SER A 429 6.46 16.80 -3.95
CA SER A 429 7.69 17.03 -4.71
C SER A 429 8.85 16.08 -4.35
N SER A 430 8.80 15.38 -3.21
CA SER A 430 9.77 14.35 -2.82
C SER A 430 9.50 12.97 -3.44
N HIS A 431 8.29 12.72 -3.94
CA HIS A 431 7.86 11.43 -4.50
C HIS A 431 8.76 10.94 -5.66
N PRO A 432 9.02 9.61 -5.80
CA PRO A 432 9.90 9.08 -6.87
C PRO A 432 9.46 9.44 -8.29
N ALA A 433 8.15 9.49 -8.53
CA ALA A 433 7.58 9.94 -9.80
C ALA A 433 7.77 11.45 -9.99
N LYS A 434 8.61 11.83 -10.98
CA LYS A 434 8.89 13.22 -11.35
C LYS A 434 8.26 13.54 -12.71
N SER A 435 7.55 14.66 -12.78
CA SER A 435 7.02 15.25 -14.01
C SER A 435 6.64 16.70 -13.74
N SER A 436 6.81 17.59 -14.72
CA SER A 436 6.31 18.96 -14.66
C SER A 436 4.77 19.05 -14.73
N LEU A 437 4.10 17.92 -15.01
CA LEU A 437 2.64 17.84 -15.08
C LEU A 437 1.98 17.56 -13.72
N PHE A 438 2.76 17.23 -12.69
CA PHE A 438 2.27 17.27 -11.31
C PHE A 438 2.14 18.73 -10.85
N GLU A 439 1.48 18.97 -9.71
CA GLU A 439 1.23 20.33 -9.17
C GLU A 439 0.45 21.23 -10.15
N VAL A 440 -0.69 20.73 -10.63
CA VAL A 440 -1.53 21.45 -11.59
C VAL A 440 -1.88 22.86 -11.06
N PRO A 441 -1.54 23.94 -11.79
CA PRO A 441 -1.79 25.30 -11.33
C PRO A 441 -3.26 25.55 -11.01
N GLY A 442 -3.53 26.16 -9.85
CA GLY A 442 -4.89 26.52 -9.40
C GLY A 442 -5.65 25.42 -8.67
N VAL A 443 -5.21 24.15 -8.78
CA VAL A 443 -5.88 23.01 -8.14
C VAL A 443 -5.78 23.09 -6.61
N ARG A 444 -6.92 22.87 -5.95
CA ARG A 444 -7.09 23.00 -4.49
C ARG A 444 -7.08 21.66 -3.76
N LEU A 445 -6.98 20.56 -4.49
CA LEU A 445 -6.91 19.21 -3.94
C LEU A 445 -5.53 18.96 -3.33
N THR A 446 -5.50 18.37 -2.13
CA THR A 446 -4.27 18.02 -1.44
C THR A 446 -4.14 16.50 -1.34
N ALA A 447 -3.01 15.95 -1.78
CA ALA A 447 -2.69 14.55 -1.61
C ALA A 447 -2.76 14.16 -0.12
N GLY A 448 -3.26 12.95 0.17
CA GLY A 448 -3.48 12.46 1.53
C GLY A 448 -4.77 12.95 2.20
N ARG A 449 -5.54 13.89 1.61
CA ARG A 449 -6.86 14.33 2.12
C ARG A 449 -8.01 13.67 1.36
N ALA A 450 -9.19 13.64 1.98
CA ALA A 450 -10.41 13.15 1.33
C ALA A 450 -10.72 13.93 0.04
N PHE A 451 -11.23 13.24 -0.99
CA PHE A 451 -11.70 13.89 -2.21
C PHE A 451 -12.86 14.87 -1.92
N THR A 452 -12.80 16.07 -2.49
CA THR A 452 -13.79 17.12 -2.26
C THR A 452 -15.14 16.78 -2.90
N PRO A 453 -16.27 16.82 -2.14
CA PRO A 453 -17.58 16.48 -2.67
C PRO A 453 -17.95 17.30 -3.90
N SER A 454 -18.39 16.63 -4.97
CA SER A 454 -18.71 17.26 -6.25
C SER A 454 -19.96 16.64 -6.85
N THR A 455 -20.89 17.47 -7.33
CA THR A 455 -22.13 16.99 -7.98
C THR A 455 -22.04 17.23 -9.47
N VAL A 456 -22.40 16.23 -10.27
CA VAL A 456 -22.40 16.29 -11.74
C VAL A 456 -23.62 15.57 -12.29
N THR A 457 -23.90 15.73 -13.58
CA THR A 457 -24.94 14.97 -14.29
C THR A 457 -24.33 13.78 -14.99
N ARG A 458 -24.81 12.56 -14.71
CA ARG A 458 -24.40 11.36 -15.44
C ARG A 458 -25.02 11.34 -16.84
N LEU A 459 -24.20 11.14 -17.88
CA LEU A 459 -24.67 11.22 -19.26
C LEU A 459 -25.64 10.10 -19.63
N ALA A 460 -25.42 8.89 -19.09
CA ALA A 460 -26.19 7.69 -19.43
C ALA A 460 -27.69 7.84 -19.15
N ASP A 461 -28.07 8.59 -18.10
CA ASP A 461 -29.46 8.63 -17.62
C ASP A 461 -29.90 10.00 -17.07
N ALA A 462 -29.08 11.04 -17.23
CA ALA A 462 -29.33 12.41 -16.75
C ALA A 462 -29.49 12.54 -15.23
N ASN A 463 -29.14 11.52 -14.44
CA ASN A 463 -29.24 11.60 -13.00
C ASN A 463 -28.15 12.48 -12.41
N PHE A 464 -28.51 13.30 -11.42
CA PHE A 464 -27.55 14.02 -10.60
C PHE A 464 -26.88 13.06 -9.64
N VAL A 465 -25.55 13.09 -9.64
CA VAL A 465 -24.75 12.12 -8.91
C VAL A 465 -23.66 12.81 -8.11
N HIS A 466 -23.23 12.16 -7.04
CA HIS A 466 -22.15 12.64 -6.18
C HIS A 466 -20.87 11.87 -6.51
N LEU A 467 -19.91 12.52 -7.16
CA LEU A 467 -18.71 11.86 -7.70
C LEU A 467 -17.96 11.04 -6.65
N GLU A 468 -17.88 11.54 -5.42
CA GLU A 468 -17.22 10.87 -4.30
C GLU A 468 -17.91 9.58 -3.82
N GLN A 469 -19.12 9.31 -4.31
CA GLN A 469 -19.97 8.18 -3.93
C GLN A 469 -20.41 7.29 -5.11
N GLU A 470 -20.05 7.65 -6.34
CA GLU A 470 -20.48 6.93 -7.55
C GLU A 470 -19.78 5.58 -7.70
N VAL A 471 -18.51 5.50 -7.33
CA VAL A 471 -17.76 4.25 -7.31
C VAL A 471 -17.79 3.71 -5.87
N PRO A 472 -18.36 2.52 -5.62
CA PRO A 472 -18.40 1.94 -4.28
C PRO A 472 -16.99 1.60 -3.77
N ALA A 473 -16.86 1.29 -2.48
CA ALA A 473 -15.63 0.78 -1.88
C ALA A 473 -15.32 -0.65 -2.35
N ASN A 474 -14.86 -0.78 -3.60
CA ASN A 474 -14.62 -2.02 -4.34
C ASN A 474 -13.12 -2.35 -4.51
N GLY A 475 -12.24 -1.69 -3.76
CA GLY A 475 -10.79 -1.93 -3.81
C GLY A 475 -10.05 -1.21 -4.95
N ALA A 476 -10.75 -0.58 -5.90
CA ALA A 476 -10.11 0.12 -7.02
C ALA A 476 -9.69 1.55 -6.70
N PHE A 477 -8.57 1.97 -7.28
CA PHE A 477 -8.24 3.38 -7.49
C PHE A 477 -9.24 4.00 -8.45
N ARG A 478 -9.60 5.27 -8.22
CA ARG A 478 -10.47 6.05 -9.10
C ARG A 478 -9.62 7.09 -9.82
N ILE A 479 -9.74 7.11 -11.14
CA ILE A 479 -9.06 8.08 -12.00
C ILE A 479 -10.12 9.04 -12.52
N PHE A 480 -10.28 10.18 -11.87
CA PHE A 480 -11.20 11.23 -12.30
C PHE A 480 -10.51 12.13 -13.33
N ILE A 481 -10.93 12.01 -14.59
CA ILE A 481 -10.48 12.80 -15.72
C ILE A 481 -11.46 13.97 -15.87
N PHE A 482 -11.11 15.12 -15.31
CA PHE A 482 -11.79 16.39 -15.58
C PHE A 482 -11.33 16.85 -16.95
N ALA A 483 -12.09 16.53 -17.98
CA ALA A 483 -11.68 16.66 -19.38
C ALA A 483 -11.76 18.11 -19.91
N GLY A 484 -12.23 19.07 -19.12
CA GLY A 484 -12.46 20.43 -19.60
C GLY A 484 -13.48 20.47 -20.74
N LYS A 485 -13.32 21.43 -21.65
CA LYS A 485 -14.21 21.59 -22.81
C LYS A 485 -13.82 20.64 -23.93
N GLN A 486 -14.78 19.84 -24.38
CA GLN A 486 -14.51 18.76 -25.34
C GLN A 486 -13.90 19.27 -26.65
N GLU A 487 -14.29 20.45 -27.13
CA GLU A 487 -13.74 21.06 -28.35
C GLU A 487 -12.27 21.49 -28.22
N LYS A 488 -11.77 21.68 -26.99
CA LYS A 488 -10.38 22.05 -26.70
C LYS A 488 -9.51 20.84 -26.42
N THR A 489 -10.05 19.83 -25.73
CA THR A 489 -9.27 18.70 -25.20
C THR A 489 -9.46 17.40 -25.97
N LYS A 490 -10.21 17.41 -27.09
CA LYS A 490 -10.45 16.21 -27.92
C LYS A 490 -9.17 15.43 -28.23
N LYS A 491 -8.09 16.13 -28.61
CA LYS A 491 -6.80 15.51 -28.91
C LYS A 491 -6.14 14.93 -27.66
N ALA A 492 -6.06 15.68 -26.56
CA ALA A 492 -5.52 15.20 -25.29
C ALA A 492 -6.26 13.96 -24.75
N ILE A 493 -7.58 13.92 -24.84
CA ILE A 493 -8.39 12.75 -24.43
C ILE A 493 -8.14 11.55 -25.35
N THR A 494 -8.02 11.78 -26.66
CA THR A 494 -7.71 10.71 -27.64
C THR A 494 -6.30 10.15 -27.39
N ASP A 495 -5.33 11.02 -27.17
CA ASP A 495 -3.94 10.64 -26.91
C ASP A 495 -3.82 9.89 -25.57
N LEU A 496 -4.48 10.37 -24.50
CA LEU A 496 -4.54 9.66 -23.22
C LEU A 496 -5.15 8.27 -23.38
N ALA A 497 -6.29 8.14 -24.07
CA ALA A 497 -6.95 6.86 -24.31
C ALA A 497 -6.05 5.88 -25.06
N ALA A 498 -5.40 6.31 -26.14
CA ALA A 498 -4.45 5.49 -26.89
C ALA A 498 -3.26 5.03 -26.03
N ASN A 499 -2.76 5.90 -25.13
CA ASN A 499 -1.67 5.54 -24.23
C ASN A 499 -2.12 4.62 -23.08
N LEU A 500 -3.38 4.69 -22.64
CA LEU A 500 -3.95 3.73 -21.69
C LEU A 500 -4.07 2.32 -22.31
N GLU A 501 -4.23 2.21 -23.62
CA GLU A 501 -4.30 0.90 -24.31
C GLU A 501 -2.93 0.26 -24.54
N LYS A 502 -1.82 1.02 -24.46
CA LYS A 502 -0.46 0.48 -24.58
C LYS A 502 -0.20 -0.61 -23.54
N GLU A 503 0.53 -1.65 -23.93
CA GLU A 503 0.78 -2.86 -23.13
C GLU A 503 1.31 -2.57 -21.73
N ARG A 504 2.20 -1.57 -21.60
CA ARG A 504 2.84 -1.20 -20.33
C ARG A 504 2.13 -0.07 -19.57
N SER A 505 0.93 0.34 -19.97
CA SER A 505 0.16 1.31 -19.18
C SER A 505 -0.26 0.72 -17.83
N PHE A 506 -0.42 1.55 -16.81
CA PHE A 506 -0.92 1.12 -15.50
C PHE A 506 -2.27 0.39 -15.59
N LEU A 507 -3.08 0.66 -16.61
CA LEU A 507 -4.35 -0.03 -16.81
C LEU A 507 -4.19 -1.38 -17.51
N SER A 508 -3.40 -1.43 -18.60
CA SER A 508 -3.26 -2.62 -19.43
C SER A 508 -2.44 -3.73 -18.77
N VAL A 509 -1.40 -3.38 -18.01
CA VAL A 509 -0.58 -4.34 -17.24
C VAL A 509 -1.40 -5.10 -16.19
N TYR A 510 -2.46 -4.46 -15.70
CA TYR A 510 -3.40 -5.00 -14.72
C TYR A 510 -4.78 -5.25 -15.32
N ARG A 511 -4.83 -5.52 -16.62
CA ARG A 511 -6.06 -5.90 -17.31
C ARG A 511 -6.57 -7.22 -16.74
N ARG A 512 -7.87 -7.32 -16.51
CA ARG A 512 -8.49 -8.53 -15.98
C ARG A 512 -8.40 -9.67 -17.00
N PRO A 513 -8.06 -10.90 -16.59
CA PRO A 513 -7.85 -12.02 -17.50
C PRO A 513 -9.15 -12.48 -18.18
N ASP A 514 -10.29 -12.21 -17.55
CA ASP A 514 -11.64 -12.57 -18.01
C ASP A 514 -12.30 -11.46 -18.83
N ILE A 515 -11.53 -10.49 -19.38
CA ILE A 515 -12.08 -9.31 -20.09
C ILE A 515 -13.06 -9.67 -21.21
N ALA A 516 -12.84 -10.79 -21.90
CA ALA A 516 -13.70 -11.27 -22.98
C ALA A 516 -15.10 -11.70 -22.50
N ASP A 517 -15.23 -12.10 -21.24
CA ASP A 517 -16.47 -12.58 -20.63
C ASP A 517 -17.16 -11.52 -19.75
N VAL A 518 -16.58 -10.32 -19.68
CA VAL A 518 -17.12 -9.23 -18.87
C VAL A 518 -18.45 -8.78 -19.46
N SER A 519 -19.47 -8.78 -18.61
CA SER A 519 -20.78 -8.27 -18.99
C SER A 519 -20.68 -6.82 -19.45
N PHE A 520 -21.40 -6.49 -20.52
CA PHE A 520 -21.65 -5.10 -20.91
C PHE A 520 -22.20 -4.24 -19.75
N PHE A 521 -22.89 -4.86 -18.78
CA PHE A 521 -23.43 -4.18 -17.60
C PHE A 521 -22.45 -4.07 -16.42
N GLU A 522 -21.19 -4.51 -16.58
CA GLU A 522 -20.14 -4.22 -15.60
C GLU A 522 -19.92 -2.71 -15.53
N ARG A 523 -20.35 -2.12 -14.42
CA ARG A 523 -20.45 -0.67 -14.28
C ARG A 523 -19.12 -0.01 -13.96
N HIS A 524 -18.28 -0.65 -13.14
CA HIS A 524 -17.18 0.02 -12.44
C HIS A 524 -15.80 -0.41 -12.94
N GLN A 525 -15.67 -1.68 -13.34
CA GLN A 525 -14.37 -2.32 -13.58
C GLN A 525 -14.34 -3.16 -14.88
N PRO A 526 -14.70 -2.59 -16.05
CA PRO A 526 -14.71 -3.31 -17.31
C PRO A 526 -13.30 -3.80 -17.72
N HIS A 527 -12.26 -3.00 -17.48
CA HIS A 527 -10.89 -3.31 -17.93
C HIS A 527 -10.00 -3.92 -16.84
N SER A 528 -10.13 -3.46 -15.60
CA SER A 528 -9.29 -3.88 -14.47
C SER A 528 -10.08 -3.86 -13.17
N LYS A 529 -9.83 -4.84 -12.29
CA LYS A 529 -10.39 -4.87 -10.93
C LYS A 529 -9.73 -3.83 -9.99
N LEU A 530 -8.65 -3.19 -10.44
CA LEU A 530 -7.86 -2.24 -9.65
C LEU A 530 -8.09 -0.78 -10.00
N PHE A 531 -8.73 -0.49 -11.14
CA PHE A 531 -8.89 0.87 -11.65
C PHE A 531 -10.29 1.13 -12.20
N THR A 532 -10.89 2.25 -11.79
CA THR A 532 -12.13 2.79 -12.37
C THR A 532 -11.85 4.16 -12.98
N LEU A 533 -12.18 4.34 -14.26
CA LEU A 533 -12.04 5.61 -14.97
C LEU A 533 -13.37 6.38 -14.90
N CYS A 534 -13.29 7.67 -14.62
CA CYS A 534 -14.43 8.58 -14.52
C CYS A 534 -14.14 9.83 -15.38
N LEU A 535 -14.95 10.11 -16.39
CA LEU A 535 -14.75 11.23 -17.32
C LEU A 535 -15.76 12.35 -17.06
N VAL A 536 -15.31 13.57 -16.80
CA VAL A 536 -16.17 14.72 -16.50
C VAL A 536 -15.89 15.84 -17.50
N TYR A 537 -16.86 16.19 -18.34
CA TYR A 537 -16.74 17.32 -19.28
C TYR A 537 -17.29 18.62 -18.68
N ALA A 538 -16.61 19.73 -18.94
CA ALA A 538 -17.09 21.08 -18.66
C ALA A 538 -18.08 21.53 -19.75
N ALA A 539 -19.26 20.92 -19.76
CA ALA A 539 -20.30 21.15 -20.76
C ALA A 539 -21.69 20.90 -20.17
N GLN A 540 -22.73 21.38 -20.84
CA GLN A 540 -24.09 20.89 -20.60
C GLN A 540 -24.20 19.44 -21.11
N LYS A 541 -24.98 18.58 -20.44
CA LYS A 541 -25.15 17.18 -20.83
C LYS A 541 -25.36 16.95 -22.33
N ASN A 542 -26.26 17.72 -22.95
CA ASN A 542 -26.64 17.55 -24.36
C ASN A 542 -25.62 18.13 -25.36
N GLN A 543 -24.54 18.75 -24.88
CA GLN A 543 -23.46 19.29 -25.71
C GLN A 543 -22.27 18.35 -25.81
N VAL A 544 -22.23 17.28 -25.02
CA VAL A 544 -21.16 16.27 -25.10
C VAL A 544 -21.42 15.34 -26.28
N ASP A 545 -20.50 15.33 -27.23
CA ASP A 545 -20.48 14.40 -28.36
C ASP A 545 -19.92 13.04 -27.90
N MET A 546 -20.82 12.07 -27.72
CA MET A 546 -20.45 10.71 -27.31
C MET A 546 -19.70 9.94 -28.40
N GLU A 547 -19.87 10.27 -29.68
CA GLU A 547 -19.16 9.59 -30.77
C GLU A 547 -17.67 9.95 -30.77
N ALA A 548 -17.33 11.16 -30.31
CA ALA A 548 -15.97 11.64 -30.17
C ALA A 548 -15.22 11.09 -28.93
N VAL A 549 -15.91 10.43 -27.99
CA VAL A 549 -15.25 9.82 -26.81
C VAL A 549 -14.56 8.52 -27.23
N PRO A 550 -13.26 8.32 -26.93
CA PRO A 550 -12.54 7.08 -27.25
C PRO A 550 -13.16 5.83 -26.60
N GLN A 551 -13.05 4.68 -27.27
CA GLN A 551 -13.77 3.45 -26.87
C GLN A 551 -13.46 3.00 -25.44
N ILE A 552 -12.18 2.95 -25.06
CA ILE A 552 -11.74 2.57 -23.70
C ILE A 552 -12.39 3.40 -22.58
N LEU A 553 -12.72 4.68 -22.85
CA LEU A 553 -13.44 5.54 -21.91
C LEU A 553 -14.96 5.36 -22.03
N ARG A 554 -15.48 5.09 -23.23
CA ARG A 554 -16.91 4.79 -23.46
C ARG A 554 -17.38 3.52 -22.79
N ASP A 555 -16.50 2.54 -22.60
CA ASP A 555 -16.86 1.31 -21.88
C ASP A 555 -17.29 1.62 -20.43
N TYR A 556 -16.77 2.71 -19.85
CA TYR A 556 -17.21 3.29 -18.58
C TYR A 556 -18.43 4.22 -18.77
N HIS A 557 -19.39 3.87 -19.62
CA HIS A 557 -20.54 4.73 -19.97
C HIS A 557 -21.35 5.25 -18.78
N HIS A 558 -21.41 4.51 -17.66
CA HIS A 558 -22.03 4.94 -16.41
C HIS A 558 -21.18 5.93 -15.58
N HIS A 559 -19.95 6.19 -16.00
CA HIS A 559 -19.00 7.08 -15.37
C HIS A 559 -18.50 8.19 -16.31
N ILE A 560 -19.37 8.59 -17.24
CA ILE A 560 -19.20 9.80 -18.05
C ILE A 560 -20.21 10.84 -17.58
N TYR A 561 -19.72 12.05 -17.32
CA TYR A 561 -20.46 13.10 -16.65
C TYR A 561 -20.32 14.46 -17.34
N ALA A 562 -21.32 15.31 -17.11
CA ALA A 562 -21.35 16.72 -17.46
C ALA A 562 -21.34 17.54 -16.17
N ASP A 563 -20.48 18.54 -16.13
CA ASP A 563 -20.38 19.49 -15.02
C ASP A 563 -21.33 20.67 -15.22
N ASP A 564 -22.64 20.40 -15.16
CA ASP A 564 -23.70 21.38 -15.41
C ASP A 564 -24.54 21.68 -14.17
N ILE A 565 -24.07 21.29 -12.99
CA ILE A 565 -24.78 21.45 -11.72
C ILE A 565 -24.15 22.58 -10.91
N PRO A 566 -24.89 23.66 -10.60
CA PRO A 566 -24.40 24.72 -9.73
C PRO A 566 -24.07 24.21 -8.32
N ASP A 567 -23.03 24.78 -7.71
CA ASP A 567 -22.65 24.50 -6.32
C ASP A 567 -22.66 25.80 -5.50
N VAL A 568 -23.31 25.76 -4.34
CA VAL A 568 -23.42 26.89 -3.41
C VAL A 568 -22.07 27.39 -2.87
N ARG A 569 -21.02 26.56 -2.95
CA ARG A 569 -19.64 26.91 -2.56
C ARG A 569 -18.94 27.80 -3.57
N VAL A 570 -19.35 27.71 -4.83
CA VAL A 570 -18.79 28.46 -5.96
C VAL A 570 -19.95 29.03 -6.77
N PRO A 571 -20.75 29.96 -6.21
CA PRO A 571 -22.02 30.39 -6.81
C PRO A 571 -21.86 31.08 -8.17
N ASN A 572 -20.65 31.56 -8.49
CA ASN A 572 -20.32 32.22 -9.74
C ASN A 572 -19.65 31.29 -10.76
N ALA A 573 -19.38 30.03 -10.39
CA ALA A 573 -18.79 29.05 -11.30
C ALA A 573 -19.79 28.68 -12.39
N LYS A 574 -19.30 28.61 -13.62
CA LYS A 574 -20.05 28.08 -14.77
C LYS A 574 -20.03 26.56 -14.79
N PHE A 575 -18.92 25.96 -14.38
CA PHE A 575 -18.70 24.52 -14.31
C PHE A 575 -18.20 24.21 -12.89
N ALA A 576 -19.15 23.97 -12.00
CA ALA A 576 -18.91 24.06 -10.57
C ALA A 576 -17.93 22.99 -10.07
N ALA A 577 -17.98 21.76 -10.58
CA ALA A 577 -17.06 20.71 -10.17
C ALA A 577 -15.62 21.02 -10.59
N HIS A 578 -15.36 21.47 -11.83
CA HIS A 578 -14.03 21.87 -12.29
C HIS A 578 -13.48 23.03 -11.43
N GLU A 579 -14.24 24.13 -11.35
CA GLU A 579 -13.77 25.37 -10.73
C GLU A 579 -13.67 25.25 -9.19
N LYS A 580 -14.52 24.45 -8.54
CA LYS A 580 -14.44 24.17 -7.10
C LYS A 580 -13.16 23.42 -6.74
N LEU A 581 -12.76 22.47 -7.59
CA LEU A 581 -11.52 21.72 -7.43
C LEU A 581 -10.28 22.52 -7.88
N GLY A 582 -10.50 23.63 -8.58
CA GLY A 582 -9.45 24.53 -9.06
C GLY A 582 -8.87 24.17 -10.43
N PHE A 583 -9.54 23.29 -11.19
CA PHE A 583 -9.17 23.00 -12.57
C PHE A 583 -9.64 24.12 -13.51
N ASP A 584 -8.84 24.39 -14.55
CA ASP A 584 -9.27 25.20 -15.69
C ASP A 584 -10.41 24.46 -16.44
N PRO A 585 -11.62 25.04 -16.57
CA PRO A 585 -12.71 24.39 -17.28
C PRO A 585 -12.45 24.23 -18.79
N GLU A 586 -11.49 24.93 -19.39
CA GLU A 586 -11.09 24.70 -20.79
C GLU A 586 -10.24 23.44 -20.92
N MET A 587 -9.19 23.32 -20.10
CA MET A 587 -8.10 22.34 -20.27
C MET A 587 -8.21 21.13 -19.34
N GLY A 588 -8.77 21.31 -18.15
CA GLY A 588 -9.00 20.23 -17.19
C GLY A 588 -7.74 19.65 -16.54
N GLY A 589 -7.82 18.38 -16.12
CA GLY A 589 -6.77 17.63 -15.45
C GLY A 589 -7.25 16.26 -14.96
N VAL A 590 -6.36 15.51 -14.31
CA VAL A 590 -6.64 14.18 -13.77
C VAL A 590 -6.39 14.16 -12.27
N VAL A 591 -7.30 13.54 -11.53
CA VAL A 591 -7.17 13.27 -10.10
C VAL A 591 -7.12 11.76 -9.90
N VAL A 592 -6.07 11.29 -9.24
CA VAL A 592 -6.00 9.90 -8.75
C VAL A 592 -6.51 9.89 -7.32
N CYS A 593 -7.50 9.05 -7.05
CA CYS A 593 -8.00 8.77 -5.71
C CYS A 593 -7.75 7.31 -5.33
N ARG A 594 -7.25 7.12 -4.12
CA ARG A 594 -7.04 5.81 -3.49
C ARG A 594 -8.36 5.06 -3.30
N PRO A 595 -8.31 3.73 -3.10
CA PRO A 595 -9.50 2.94 -2.78
C PRO A 595 -10.23 3.36 -1.49
N ASP A 596 -9.54 4.07 -0.57
CA ASP A 596 -10.12 4.67 0.64
C ASP A 596 -10.62 6.12 0.47
N SER A 597 -10.75 6.58 -0.78
CA SER A 597 -11.30 7.89 -1.16
C SER A 597 -10.46 9.09 -0.71
N HIS A 598 -9.15 8.91 -0.48
CA HIS A 598 -8.19 10.02 -0.36
C HIS A 598 -7.56 10.33 -1.72
N VAL A 599 -7.28 11.60 -1.97
CA VAL A 599 -6.52 12.07 -3.13
C VAL A 599 -5.09 11.56 -3.02
N ALA A 600 -4.58 11.01 -4.11
CA ALA A 600 -3.25 10.43 -4.20
C ALA A 600 -2.31 11.40 -4.94
N CYS A 601 -2.71 11.86 -6.11
CA CYS A 601 -2.01 12.89 -6.89
C CYS A 601 -2.97 13.61 -7.84
N THR A 602 -2.48 14.72 -8.43
CA THR A 602 -3.16 15.41 -9.53
C THR A 602 -2.17 15.60 -10.67
N VAL A 603 -2.64 15.46 -11.90
CA VAL A 603 -1.82 15.48 -13.12
C VAL A 603 -2.50 16.36 -14.17
N GLN A 604 -1.74 17.20 -14.86
CA GLN A 604 -2.27 18.03 -15.93
C GLN A 604 -2.68 17.17 -17.14
N LEU A 605 -3.82 17.50 -17.75
CA LEU A 605 -4.26 16.88 -19.00
C LEU A 605 -3.58 17.60 -20.17
N VAL A 606 -2.80 16.87 -20.97
CA VAL A 606 -2.05 17.41 -22.10
C VAL A 606 -2.17 16.50 -23.33
N GLU A 607 -1.88 17.07 -24.50
CA GLU A 607 -1.74 16.30 -25.73
C GLU A 607 -0.46 15.44 -25.70
N GLY A 608 -0.45 14.35 -26.48
CA GLY A 608 0.64 13.37 -26.47
C GLY A 608 0.58 12.40 -25.30
N SER A 609 1.72 11.81 -24.93
CA SER A 609 1.79 10.77 -23.89
C SER A 609 1.94 11.30 -22.46
N GLY A 610 2.27 12.59 -22.28
CA GLY A 610 2.71 13.15 -21.01
C GLY A 610 1.79 12.85 -19.82
N THR A 611 0.46 12.98 -19.99
CA THR A 611 -0.51 12.64 -18.92
C THR A 611 -0.42 11.15 -18.53
N ALA A 612 -0.37 10.25 -19.52
CA ALA A 612 -0.25 8.82 -19.26
C ALA A 612 1.11 8.45 -18.66
N ASP A 613 2.19 9.09 -19.11
CA ASP A 613 3.55 8.86 -18.60
C ASP A 613 3.69 9.28 -17.14
N ALA A 614 3.12 10.42 -16.75
CA ALA A 614 3.07 10.84 -15.35
C ALA A 614 2.25 9.88 -14.47
N LEU A 615 1.11 9.38 -14.96
CA LEU A 615 0.31 8.38 -14.25
C LEU A 615 1.07 7.04 -14.12
N ASN A 616 1.70 6.59 -15.21
CA ASN A 616 2.54 5.39 -15.19
C ASN A 616 3.68 5.54 -14.18
N ALA A 617 4.39 6.68 -14.17
CA ALA A 617 5.46 6.96 -13.21
C ALA A 617 4.95 6.93 -11.76
N TYR A 618 3.78 7.51 -11.49
CA TYR A 618 3.15 7.47 -10.16
C TYR A 618 2.88 6.03 -9.71
N PHE A 619 2.17 5.23 -10.51
CA PHE A 619 1.88 3.84 -10.15
C PHE A 619 3.14 2.97 -10.10
N ASN A 620 4.14 3.26 -10.93
CA ASN A 620 5.41 2.52 -10.95
C ASN A 620 6.19 2.63 -9.63
N ALA A 621 5.94 3.66 -8.82
CA ALA A 621 6.59 3.84 -7.52
C ALA A 621 6.28 2.71 -6.52
N PHE A 622 5.19 1.98 -6.72
CA PHE A 622 4.81 0.84 -5.88
C PHE A 622 4.40 -0.40 -6.68
N SER A 623 4.39 -0.34 -8.01
CA SER A 623 3.96 -1.44 -8.87
C SER A 623 4.96 -2.61 -8.85
N THR A 624 4.47 -3.86 -8.75
CA THR A 624 5.36 -5.04 -8.90
C THR A 624 5.76 -5.30 -10.35
N LYS A 625 4.94 -4.82 -11.30
CA LYS A 625 5.17 -4.91 -12.74
C LYS A 625 5.63 -3.55 -13.27
N PRO A 626 6.62 -3.51 -14.18
CA PRO A 626 7.15 -2.24 -14.65
C PRO A 626 6.14 -1.55 -15.59
N LEU A 627 5.86 -0.27 -15.32
CA LEU A 627 4.87 0.54 -16.05
C LEU A 627 5.52 1.64 -16.88
N GLY A 628 4.80 2.10 -17.92
CA GLY A 628 5.27 3.09 -18.88
C GLY A 628 6.19 2.49 -19.95
N GLN A 629 6.62 3.35 -20.87
CA GLN A 629 7.75 3.00 -21.72
C GLN A 629 9.00 2.99 -20.84
N ASP A 630 9.87 2.01 -20.99
CA ASP A 630 11.22 2.16 -20.47
C ASP A 630 11.79 3.38 -21.20
N GLN A 631 11.93 4.51 -20.51
CA GLN A 631 12.93 5.53 -20.90
C GLN A 631 14.34 4.90 -20.97
N GLN A 632 14.48 3.64 -20.56
CA GLN A 632 15.64 2.79 -20.70
C GLN A 632 15.71 1.99 -22.00
N GLN A 633 14.71 2.03 -22.90
CA GLN A 633 14.77 1.38 -24.22
C GLN A 633 15.30 2.34 -25.28
N SER A 634 14.99 3.64 -25.18
CA SER A 634 15.56 4.69 -26.04
C SER A 634 17.02 5.03 -25.72
N ARG A 635 17.53 4.57 -24.57
CA ARG A 635 18.94 4.77 -24.12
C ARG A 635 19.88 3.61 -24.44
N LEU A 636 19.42 2.61 -25.20
CA LEU A 636 20.18 1.38 -25.43
C LEU A 636 21.11 1.52 -26.63
N VAL A 637 22.33 1.02 -26.44
CA VAL A 637 23.18 0.57 -27.53
C VAL A 637 22.99 -0.92 -27.75
N THR A 638 23.12 -1.35 -29.00
CA THR A 638 23.12 -2.73 -29.47
C THR A 638 24.46 -3.01 -30.14
N GLU A 639 24.72 -4.25 -30.55
CA GLU A 639 25.99 -4.65 -31.14
C GLU A 639 27.24 -4.40 -30.25
N LEU A 640 27.11 -4.37 -28.92
CA LEU A 640 28.23 -4.05 -28.03
C LEU A 640 29.28 -5.18 -28.03
N ARG A 641 30.54 -4.86 -28.38
CA ARG A 641 31.68 -5.79 -28.39
C ARG A 641 33.03 -5.06 -28.25
N PRO A 642 34.12 -5.74 -27.84
CA PRO A 642 35.46 -5.16 -27.92
C PRO A 642 35.92 -5.08 -29.37
N GLN A 643 36.71 -4.06 -29.70
CA GLN A 643 37.32 -3.90 -31.01
C GLN A 643 38.52 -4.87 -31.17
N ASP A 644 38.27 -6.08 -31.67
CA ASP A 644 39.28 -7.16 -31.78
C ASP A 644 39.59 -7.54 -33.24
N THR A 645 40.49 -6.77 -33.88
CA THR A 645 40.90 -6.96 -35.28
C THR A 645 42.39 -7.32 -35.40
N PRO A 646 42.85 -7.95 -36.50
CA PRO A 646 44.28 -8.20 -36.70
C PRO A 646 45.13 -6.92 -36.72
N GLU A 647 44.59 -5.81 -37.22
CA GLU A 647 45.25 -4.52 -37.32
C GLU A 647 45.27 -3.77 -35.98
N ASP A 648 44.25 -3.99 -35.15
CA ASP A 648 44.07 -3.40 -33.82
C ASP A 648 43.49 -4.48 -32.87
N PRO A 649 44.37 -5.31 -32.26
CA PRO A 649 43.94 -6.47 -31.49
C PRO A 649 43.55 -6.08 -30.06
N TYR A 650 42.45 -6.65 -29.56
CA TYR A 650 42.00 -6.38 -28.20
C TYR A 650 42.75 -7.25 -27.20
N TYR A 651 43.31 -6.62 -26.15
CA TYR A 651 44.03 -7.31 -25.08
C TYR A 651 43.11 -7.67 -23.92
N TYR A 652 42.71 -8.93 -23.84
CA TYR A 652 41.88 -9.43 -22.76
C TYR A 652 42.71 -9.58 -21.48
N THR A 653 42.30 -8.89 -20.41
CA THR A 653 43.08 -8.77 -19.18
C THR A 653 42.44 -9.53 -18.02
N PHE A 654 43.17 -10.48 -17.42
CA PHE A 654 42.64 -11.39 -16.41
C PHE A 654 43.53 -11.55 -15.18
N LYS A 655 42.94 -11.94 -14.04
CA LYS A 655 43.68 -12.62 -12.98
C LYS A 655 43.72 -14.12 -13.25
N VAL A 656 44.92 -14.70 -13.11
CA VAL A 656 45.18 -16.11 -13.45
C VAL A 656 45.57 -16.88 -12.20
N GLN A 657 44.97 -18.05 -11.98
CA GLN A 657 45.33 -18.96 -10.90
C GLN A 657 45.73 -20.34 -11.42
N CYS A 658 46.79 -20.91 -10.83
CA CYS A 658 47.22 -22.26 -11.10
C CYS A 658 46.23 -23.27 -10.49
N THR A 659 45.66 -24.14 -11.32
CA THR A 659 44.73 -25.20 -10.84
C THR A 659 45.44 -26.30 -10.03
N SER A 660 46.75 -26.47 -10.19
CA SER A 660 47.52 -27.50 -9.49
C SER A 660 47.92 -27.13 -8.06
N CYS A 661 48.33 -25.88 -7.82
CA CYS A 661 48.88 -25.45 -6.53
C CYS A 661 48.25 -24.18 -5.96
N ARG A 662 47.25 -23.61 -6.66
CA ARG A 662 46.52 -22.40 -6.26
C ARG A 662 47.35 -21.12 -6.16
N GLU A 663 48.58 -21.10 -6.67
CA GLU A 663 49.33 -19.86 -6.84
C GLU A 663 48.59 -18.95 -7.85
N THR A 664 48.30 -17.72 -7.45
CA THR A 664 47.76 -16.69 -8.33
C THR A 664 48.91 -15.88 -8.93
N HIS A 665 48.86 -15.60 -10.24
CA HIS A 665 49.85 -14.77 -10.90
C HIS A 665 49.88 -13.37 -10.23
N PRO A 666 51.07 -12.82 -9.89
CA PRO A 666 51.15 -11.59 -9.10
C PRO A 666 50.67 -10.34 -9.85
N ASN A 667 50.68 -10.39 -11.17
CA ASN A 667 50.20 -9.31 -12.04
C ASN A 667 48.94 -9.74 -12.79
N TRP A 668 48.13 -8.77 -13.20
CA TRP A 668 47.15 -8.99 -14.26
C TRP A 668 47.86 -9.41 -15.54
N VAL A 669 47.27 -10.37 -16.23
CA VAL A 669 47.82 -10.94 -17.46
C VAL A 669 46.94 -10.48 -18.60
N SER A 670 47.55 -9.88 -19.61
CA SER A 670 46.89 -9.42 -20.82
C SER A 670 47.45 -10.19 -22.01
N PHE A 671 46.58 -10.70 -22.87
CA PHE A 671 46.95 -11.35 -24.13
C PHE A 671 45.82 -11.19 -25.14
N ASN A 672 46.14 -11.33 -26.43
CA ASN A 672 45.15 -11.18 -27.50
C ASN A 672 45.01 -12.45 -28.36
N ARG A 673 43.99 -12.46 -29.22
CA ARG A 673 43.62 -13.62 -30.03
C ARG A 673 44.66 -13.97 -31.11
N PHE A 674 45.52 -13.04 -31.48
CA PHE A 674 46.47 -13.17 -32.59
C PHE A 674 47.90 -13.48 -32.12
N GLU A 675 48.17 -13.41 -30.82
CA GLU A 675 49.44 -13.84 -30.23
C GLU A 675 49.61 -15.36 -30.32
N GLN A 676 50.81 -15.82 -30.64
CA GLN A 676 51.16 -17.25 -30.68
C GLN A 676 52.46 -17.48 -29.93
N HIS A 677 52.40 -18.35 -28.91
CA HIS A 677 53.54 -18.76 -28.12
C HIS A 677 53.67 -20.27 -28.12
N GLU A 678 54.86 -20.77 -28.41
CA GLU A 678 55.17 -22.21 -28.30
C GLU A 678 54.97 -22.70 -26.86
N ILE A 679 54.33 -23.86 -26.70
CA ILE A 679 54.16 -24.49 -25.38
C ILE A 679 55.37 -25.40 -25.09
N PRO A 680 56.20 -25.10 -24.08
CA PRO A 680 57.36 -25.93 -23.73
C PRO A 680 56.99 -27.40 -23.51
N GLY A 681 57.59 -28.30 -24.31
CA GLY A 681 57.37 -29.74 -24.22
C GLY A 681 56.15 -30.27 -24.99
N SER A 682 55.50 -29.43 -25.80
CA SER A 682 54.40 -29.80 -26.70
C SER A 682 54.70 -29.36 -28.14
N ARG A 683 53.98 -29.88 -29.14
CA ARG A 683 54.03 -29.40 -30.54
C ARG A 683 53.00 -28.30 -30.84
N GLY A 684 52.29 -27.81 -29.83
CA GLY A 684 51.24 -26.81 -29.98
C GLY A 684 51.67 -25.41 -29.57
N GLU A 685 50.93 -24.42 -30.07
CA GLU A 685 51.01 -23.01 -29.68
C GLU A 685 49.76 -22.60 -28.91
N ALA A 686 49.86 -21.52 -28.15
CA ALA A 686 48.75 -20.91 -27.42
C ALA A 686 48.88 -19.38 -27.38
N ASN A 687 47.77 -18.67 -27.19
CA ASN A 687 47.80 -17.21 -27.03
C ASN A 687 48.46 -16.76 -25.72
N PHE A 688 48.43 -17.61 -24.69
CA PHE A 688 49.11 -17.34 -23.42
C PHE A 688 49.77 -18.61 -22.88
N VAL A 689 51.02 -18.50 -22.43
CA VAL A 689 51.77 -19.60 -21.80
C VAL A 689 52.41 -19.10 -20.50
N TRP A 690 52.17 -19.81 -19.40
CA TRP A 690 52.67 -19.44 -18.08
C TRP A 690 53.29 -20.62 -17.35
N LYS A 691 54.53 -20.44 -16.87
CA LYS A 691 55.16 -21.38 -15.94
C LYS A 691 54.94 -20.92 -14.49
N CYS A 692 54.16 -21.69 -13.74
CA CYS A 692 53.87 -21.43 -12.33
C CYS A 692 55.17 -21.45 -11.50
N LYS A 693 55.42 -20.42 -10.68
CA LYS A 693 56.67 -20.30 -9.91
C LYS A 693 56.71 -21.27 -8.73
N LEU A 694 55.55 -21.62 -8.18
CA LEU A 694 55.43 -22.51 -7.04
C LEU A 694 55.58 -23.98 -7.44
N CYS A 695 54.77 -24.48 -8.38
CA CYS A 695 54.80 -25.90 -8.77
C CYS A 695 55.63 -26.21 -10.03
N GLN A 696 56.19 -25.18 -10.69
CA GLN A 696 57.03 -25.29 -11.88
C GLN A 696 56.36 -25.90 -13.12
N LYS A 697 55.04 -26.18 -13.07
CA LYS A 697 54.26 -26.65 -14.21
C LYS A 697 53.99 -25.52 -15.19
N THR A 698 53.94 -25.88 -16.47
CA THR A 698 53.55 -24.98 -17.56
C THR A 698 52.05 -25.10 -17.81
N HIS A 699 51.41 -23.96 -17.98
CA HIS A 699 49.99 -23.78 -18.24
C HIS A 699 49.82 -22.98 -19.52
N SER A 700 48.67 -23.13 -20.18
CA SER A 700 48.37 -22.39 -21.41
C SER A 700 46.91 -21.98 -21.48
N ALA A 701 46.62 -20.90 -22.19
CA ALA A 701 45.27 -20.48 -22.55
C ALA A 701 45.20 -20.03 -24.01
N SER A 702 44.09 -20.32 -24.69
CA SER A 702 43.88 -19.95 -26.10
C SER A 702 42.46 -19.48 -26.34
N ILE A 703 42.30 -18.30 -26.93
CA ILE A 703 41.02 -17.74 -27.36
C ILE A 703 40.54 -18.52 -28.58
N VAL A 704 39.34 -19.09 -28.49
CA VAL A 704 38.84 -20.08 -29.47
C VAL A 704 38.18 -19.40 -30.67
N ALA A 705 37.54 -18.25 -30.45
CA ALA A 705 36.82 -17.48 -31.46
C ALA A 705 36.90 -15.98 -31.17
N GLY A 706 36.49 -15.15 -32.12
CA GLY A 706 36.33 -13.71 -31.87
C GLY A 706 35.25 -13.41 -30.83
N PRO A 707 35.18 -12.16 -30.34
CA PRO A 707 34.20 -11.78 -29.32
C PRO A 707 32.77 -11.93 -29.85
N ASN A 708 31.87 -12.38 -28.97
CA ASN A 708 30.45 -12.35 -29.28
C ASN A 708 29.89 -10.95 -29.04
N VAL A 709 28.78 -10.69 -29.72
CA VAL A 709 28.05 -9.43 -29.67
C VAL A 709 26.99 -9.48 -28.58
N TYR A 710 26.83 -8.39 -27.84
CA TYR A 710 25.72 -8.19 -26.91
C TYR A 710 24.64 -7.33 -27.58
N GLU A 711 23.43 -7.88 -27.70
CA GLU A 711 22.29 -7.20 -28.33
C GLU A 711 21.32 -6.59 -27.30
N ALA A 712 20.66 -5.49 -27.68
CA ALA A 712 19.81 -4.69 -26.79
C ALA A 712 18.58 -5.45 -26.25
N ASP A 713 18.05 -6.43 -26.98
CA ASP A 713 16.91 -7.27 -26.58
C ASP A 713 17.29 -8.36 -25.55
N GLU A 714 18.57 -8.52 -25.25
CA GLU A 714 19.11 -9.54 -24.34
C GLU A 714 19.27 -9.04 -22.89
N LYS A 715 18.68 -7.89 -22.57
CA LYS A 715 18.81 -7.20 -21.28
C LYS A 715 18.57 -8.14 -20.10
N ARG A 716 19.54 -8.17 -19.17
CA ARG A 716 19.60 -9.01 -17.95
C ARG A 716 19.82 -10.51 -18.18
N LYS A 717 20.00 -10.97 -19.42
CA LYS A 717 20.55 -12.30 -19.69
C LYS A 717 22.04 -12.13 -19.93
N GLY A 718 22.87 -12.74 -19.07
CA GLY A 718 24.31 -12.73 -19.29
C GLY A 718 24.66 -13.35 -20.65
N ARG A 719 25.50 -12.67 -21.43
CA ARG A 719 26.06 -13.20 -22.68
C ARG A 719 27.53 -13.54 -22.52
N LYS A 720 27.93 -14.60 -23.21
CA LYS A 720 29.34 -14.99 -23.30
C LYS A 720 30.06 -13.99 -24.17
N VAL A 721 31.01 -13.26 -23.63
CA VAL A 721 31.78 -12.25 -24.39
C VAL A 721 32.90 -12.90 -25.19
N ILE A 722 33.62 -13.85 -24.59
CA ILE A 722 34.76 -14.53 -25.21
C ILE A 722 34.85 -15.98 -24.71
N ASP A 723 35.28 -16.91 -25.57
CA ASP A 723 35.54 -18.31 -25.21
C ASP A 723 37.06 -18.56 -25.17
N ILE A 724 37.54 -19.13 -24.07
CA ILE A 724 38.96 -19.43 -23.85
C ILE A 724 39.14 -20.89 -23.43
N ASP A 725 39.98 -21.62 -24.17
CA ASP A 725 40.45 -22.96 -23.80
C ASP A 725 41.64 -22.84 -22.85
N CYS A 726 41.53 -23.45 -21.66
CA CYS A 726 42.51 -23.33 -20.59
C CYS A 726 43.09 -24.69 -20.20
N ARG A 727 44.42 -24.78 -20.07
CA ARG A 727 45.13 -25.98 -19.62
C ARG A 727 45.97 -25.70 -18.39
N GLY A 728 45.54 -26.24 -17.25
CA GLY A 728 46.26 -26.18 -15.98
C GLY A 728 46.16 -24.84 -15.23
N LEU A 729 45.44 -23.86 -15.77
CA LEU A 729 45.12 -22.59 -15.14
C LEU A 729 43.61 -22.31 -15.21
N GLU A 730 43.14 -21.39 -14.38
CA GLU A 730 41.80 -20.79 -14.45
C GLU A 730 41.90 -19.27 -14.29
N PHE A 731 40.94 -18.55 -14.86
CA PHE A 731 40.83 -17.10 -14.67
C PHE A 731 39.82 -16.80 -13.57
N THR A 732 40.16 -15.92 -12.63
CA THR A 732 39.30 -15.61 -11.47
C THR A 732 38.60 -14.26 -11.58
N ASP A 733 39.17 -13.32 -12.31
CA ASP A 733 38.62 -11.99 -12.53
C ASP A 733 38.94 -11.54 -13.97
N PHE A 734 38.06 -10.73 -14.56
CA PHE A 734 38.24 -10.07 -15.86
C PHE A 734 38.22 -8.56 -15.68
N LYS A 735 39.09 -7.86 -16.41
CA LYS A 735 39.14 -6.41 -16.49
C LYS A 735 38.90 -5.99 -17.95
N ALA A 736 37.79 -5.31 -18.19
CA ALA A 736 37.34 -4.91 -19.52
C ALA A 736 38.02 -3.62 -20.03
N ASP A 737 39.34 -3.52 -19.83
CA ASP A 737 40.14 -2.38 -20.28
C ASP A 737 40.27 -2.36 -21.81
N GLY A 738 40.32 -1.18 -22.41
CA GLY A 738 40.46 -1.02 -23.87
C GLY A 738 39.17 -0.55 -24.53
N GLU A 739 39.23 -0.34 -25.84
CA GLU A 739 38.12 0.28 -26.59
C GLU A 739 37.06 -0.74 -27.00
N TRP A 740 35.81 -0.40 -26.69
CA TRP A 740 34.62 -1.12 -27.14
C TRP A 740 33.89 -0.32 -28.21
N GLU A 741 33.07 -1.02 -29.00
CA GLU A 741 32.19 -0.43 -30.00
C GLU A 741 30.75 -0.89 -29.82
N ALA A 742 29.80 -0.04 -30.17
CA ALA A 742 28.37 -0.34 -30.17
C ALA A 742 27.62 0.55 -31.17
N LYS A 743 26.30 0.32 -31.33
CA LYS A 743 25.43 1.14 -32.17
C LYS A 743 24.18 1.59 -31.43
N GLY A 744 23.65 2.77 -31.73
CA GLY A 744 22.34 3.20 -31.24
C GLY A 744 21.24 2.25 -31.73
N THR A 745 20.40 1.76 -30.82
CA THR A 745 19.40 0.71 -31.12
C THR A 745 18.41 1.12 -32.21
N GLU A 746 18.03 2.40 -32.25
CA GLU A 746 17.04 2.92 -33.22
C GLU A 746 17.68 3.61 -34.43
N SER A 747 18.81 4.30 -34.23
CA SER A 747 19.47 5.15 -35.24
C SER A 747 20.55 4.43 -36.05
N SER A 748 21.06 3.31 -35.53
CA SER A 748 22.32 2.69 -35.98
C SER A 748 23.53 3.64 -35.98
N THR A 749 23.51 4.72 -35.17
CA THR A 749 24.66 5.62 -34.97
C THR A 749 25.81 4.81 -34.36
N PRO A 750 27.00 4.79 -34.98
CA PRO A 750 28.14 4.05 -34.43
C PRO A 750 28.79 4.82 -33.28
N PHE A 751 29.08 4.11 -32.20
CA PHE A 751 29.86 4.59 -31.06
C PHE A 751 31.15 3.78 -30.99
N THR A 752 32.28 4.46 -31.15
CA THR A 752 33.63 3.87 -31.10
C THR A 752 34.38 4.42 -29.90
N ALA A 753 35.36 3.69 -29.37
CA ALA A 753 36.14 4.08 -28.19
C ALA A 753 35.31 4.18 -26.88
N ILE A 754 34.38 3.24 -26.69
CA ILE A 754 33.64 3.09 -25.43
C ILE A 754 34.59 2.54 -24.36
N ASP A 755 34.80 3.31 -23.30
CA ASP A 755 35.59 2.89 -22.12
C ASP A 755 34.67 2.37 -21.02
N LEU A 756 34.84 1.11 -20.64
CA LEU A 756 34.05 0.43 -19.62
C LEU A 756 34.80 0.25 -18.28
N SER A 757 35.99 0.85 -18.14
CA SER A 757 36.85 0.65 -16.96
C SER A 757 36.26 1.21 -15.66
N GLU A 758 35.42 2.24 -15.73
CA GLU A 758 34.70 2.83 -14.59
C GLU A 758 33.33 2.16 -14.33
N GLY A 759 32.94 1.17 -15.13
CA GLY A 759 31.68 0.43 -14.99
C GLY A 759 30.44 1.17 -15.51
N GLU A 760 30.60 2.40 -16.01
CA GLU A 760 29.56 3.19 -16.67
C GLU A 760 30.13 3.97 -17.86
N TRP A 761 29.31 4.19 -18.89
CA TRP A 761 29.61 5.01 -20.06
C TRP A 761 28.36 5.77 -20.52
N TYR A 762 28.56 6.98 -21.05
CA TYR A 762 27.49 7.90 -21.46
C TYR A 762 27.89 8.64 -22.74
N ASP A 763 26.95 8.79 -23.68
CA ASP A 763 27.11 9.62 -24.87
C ASP A 763 25.74 10.10 -25.39
N TYR A 764 25.70 10.90 -26.46
CA TYR A 764 24.48 11.46 -27.02
C TYR A 764 24.28 11.05 -28.48
N ASP A 765 23.14 10.43 -28.78
CA ASP A 765 22.79 10.04 -30.15
C ASP A 765 22.08 11.18 -30.86
N GLU A 766 22.84 11.98 -31.62
CA GLU A 766 22.29 13.13 -32.36
C GLU A 766 21.17 12.76 -33.34
N LYS A 767 21.16 11.53 -33.89
CA LYS A 767 20.14 11.09 -34.85
C LYS A 767 18.85 10.65 -34.17
N ALA A 768 18.95 10.03 -32.99
CA ALA A 768 17.79 9.66 -32.18
C ALA A 768 17.28 10.84 -31.34
N GLY A 769 18.13 11.84 -31.07
CA GLY A 769 17.81 12.98 -30.23
C GLY A 769 17.69 12.62 -28.74
N ASP A 770 18.43 11.60 -28.28
CA ASP A 770 18.39 11.09 -26.91
C ASP A 770 19.80 10.70 -26.41
N GLU A 771 19.97 10.61 -25.09
CA GLU A 771 21.20 10.15 -24.43
C GLU A 771 21.29 8.62 -24.47
N VAL A 772 22.48 8.05 -24.69
CA VAL A 772 22.75 6.62 -24.61
C VAL A 772 23.68 6.32 -23.45
N ALA A 773 23.48 5.19 -22.76
CA ALA A 773 24.33 4.84 -21.62
C ALA A 773 24.47 3.32 -21.41
N ILE A 774 25.63 2.91 -20.89
CA ILE A 774 25.91 1.56 -20.39
C ILE A 774 26.20 1.72 -18.89
N LYS A 775 25.50 0.98 -18.01
CA LYS A 775 25.66 1.09 -16.55
C LYS A 775 25.55 -0.27 -15.87
N GLU A 776 25.95 -0.34 -14.60
CA GLU A 776 25.80 -1.51 -13.73
C GLU A 776 26.39 -2.79 -14.33
N ILE A 777 27.55 -2.66 -14.99
CA ILE A 777 28.21 -3.77 -15.68
C ILE A 777 28.80 -4.76 -14.68
N THR A 778 28.46 -6.04 -14.84
CA THR A 778 29.05 -7.14 -14.07
C THR A 778 29.61 -8.20 -15.00
N TRP A 779 30.83 -8.66 -14.72
CA TRP A 779 31.49 -9.72 -15.49
C TRP A 779 31.52 -11.00 -14.66
N GLU A 780 31.11 -12.12 -15.26
CA GLU A 780 31.10 -13.43 -14.61
C GLU A 780 31.89 -14.45 -15.42
N MET A 781 32.72 -15.24 -14.73
CA MET A 781 33.42 -16.37 -15.32
C MET A 781 32.55 -17.62 -15.26
N ILE A 782 31.99 -18.01 -16.40
CA ILE A 782 31.15 -19.20 -16.49
C ILE A 782 32.02 -20.41 -16.84
N TYR A 783 32.28 -21.26 -15.85
CA TYR A 783 32.83 -22.59 -16.08
C TYR A 783 31.67 -23.53 -16.48
N ARG A 784 31.85 -24.34 -17.54
CA ARG A 784 30.77 -25.04 -18.28
C ARG A 784 29.98 -26.10 -17.48
N VAL A 785 29.18 -25.69 -16.51
CA VAL A 785 28.12 -26.51 -15.88
C VAL A 785 26.95 -26.66 -16.87
N GLY A 786 26.36 -27.86 -16.98
CA GLY A 786 25.24 -28.22 -17.85
C GLY A 786 25.62 -28.89 -19.18
N THR A 787 26.91 -28.97 -19.51
CA THR A 787 27.41 -29.57 -20.76
C THR A 787 27.47 -31.09 -20.64
N GLU A 788 27.13 -31.84 -21.70
CA GLU A 788 27.42 -33.29 -21.74
C GLU A 788 28.92 -33.54 -21.82
N MET A 789 29.42 -34.34 -20.88
CA MET A 789 30.82 -34.69 -20.78
C MET A 789 31.00 -36.19 -20.80
N VAL A 790 32.14 -36.63 -21.35
CA VAL A 790 32.66 -38.00 -21.21
C VAL A 790 33.86 -37.95 -20.26
N ILE A 791 33.87 -38.82 -19.26
CA ILE A 791 34.92 -38.93 -18.24
C ILE A 791 35.44 -40.36 -18.22
N ARG A 792 36.73 -40.54 -18.53
CA ARG A 792 37.39 -41.84 -18.44
C ARG A 792 38.07 -42.03 -17.08
N LEU A 793 37.84 -43.17 -16.44
CA LEU A 793 38.49 -43.50 -15.16
C LEU A 793 39.90 -44.08 -15.37
N LYS A 794 40.74 -44.00 -14.32
CA LYS A 794 42.11 -44.54 -14.32
C LYS A 794 42.18 -46.07 -14.30
N TRP A 795 41.11 -46.74 -13.87
CA TRP A 795 41.09 -48.18 -13.60
C TRP A 795 39.86 -48.82 -14.26
N GLY A 796 40.06 -49.90 -15.01
CA GLY A 796 39.05 -50.45 -15.91
C GLY A 796 38.84 -49.52 -17.12
N GLN A 797 38.52 -50.04 -18.31
CA GLN A 797 38.16 -49.17 -19.44
C GLN A 797 36.73 -48.61 -19.23
N THR A 798 36.52 -47.94 -18.10
CA THR A 798 35.23 -47.40 -17.70
C THR A 798 35.16 -45.92 -18.04
N GLU A 799 34.10 -45.55 -18.74
CA GLU A 799 33.78 -44.20 -19.17
C GLU A 799 32.38 -43.83 -18.68
N TYR A 800 32.23 -42.63 -18.14
CA TYR A 800 30.94 -42.07 -17.78
C TYR A 800 30.59 -40.95 -18.76
N LYS A 801 29.39 -40.99 -19.33
CA LYS A 801 28.84 -39.92 -20.14
C LYS A 801 27.64 -39.30 -19.43
N GLY A 802 27.65 -38.01 -19.14
CA GLY A 802 26.54 -37.35 -18.44
C GLY A 802 26.64 -35.84 -18.48
N LYS A 803 25.60 -35.12 -18.03
CA LYS A 803 25.62 -33.66 -17.97
C LYS A 803 26.35 -33.20 -16.71
N LEU A 804 27.29 -32.25 -16.85
CA LEU A 804 28.00 -31.68 -15.71
C LEU A 804 27.02 -30.92 -14.81
N GLU A 805 26.79 -31.39 -13.59
CA GLU A 805 25.90 -30.72 -12.62
C GLU A 805 26.70 -29.76 -11.73
N SER A 806 27.90 -30.15 -11.31
CA SER A 806 28.82 -29.28 -10.59
C SER A 806 30.25 -29.82 -10.62
N ILE A 807 31.22 -28.94 -10.38
CA ILE A 807 32.59 -29.32 -10.10
C ILE A 807 33.05 -28.56 -8.87
N ASP A 808 33.60 -29.26 -7.89
CA ASP A 808 34.13 -28.61 -6.69
C ASP A 808 35.58 -28.14 -6.89
N SER A 809 36.10 -27.40 -5.91
CA SER A 809 37.47 -26.89 -5.91
C SER A 809 38.56 -27.98 -5.85
N TYR A 810 38.21 -29.24 -5.67
CA TYR A 810 39.11 -30.39 -5.73
C TYR A 810 39.00 -31.14 -7.07
N MET A 811 38.28 -30.60 -8.05
CA MET A 811 37.97 -31.21 -9.34
C MET A 811 37.17 -32.51 -9.20
N ASN A 812 36.41 -32.68 -8.11
CA ASN A 812 35.42 -33.74 -8.05
C ASN A 812 34.23 -33.33 -8.92
N VAL A 813 33.85 -34.21 -9.84
CA VAL A 813 32.86 -33.93 -10.86
C VAL A 813 31.56 -34.61 -10.51
N LEU A 814 30.47 -33.84 -10.46
CA LEU A 814 29.13 -34.38 -10.34
C LEU A 814 28.48 -34.39 -11.72
N LEU A 815 28.11 -35.56 -12.22
CA LEU A 815 27.33 -35.73 -13.44
C LEU A 815 25.89 -36.10 -13.10
N ARG A 816 24.94 -35.57 -13.86
CA ARG A 816 23.52 -36.01 -13.88
C ARG A 816 23.22 -36.77 -15.16
N ASP A 817 22.16 -37.55 -15.13
CA ASP A 817 21.70 -38.36 -16.26
C ASP A 817 22.83 -39.23 -16.85
N THR A 818 23.70 -39.74 -15.97
CA THR A 818 24.98 -40.37 -16.32
C THR A 818 24.77 -41.79 -16.83
N GLU A 819 25.36 -42.12 -17.96
CA GLU A 819 25.48 -43.46 -18.52
C GLU A 819 26.89 -44.00 -18.27
N GLU A 820 26.97 -45.30 -17.96
CA GLU A 820 28.24 -46.01 -17.79
C GLU A 820 28.56 -46.83 -19.05
N PHE A 821 29.83 -46.80 -19.43
CA PHE A 821 30.38 -47.62 -20.50
C PHE A 821 31.59 -48.38 -19.97
N ILE A 822 31.63 -49.69 -20.17
CA ILE A 822 32.78 -50.54 -19.84
C ILE A 822 33.25 -51.22 -21.12
N ASP A 823 34.54 -51.07 -21.45
CA ASP A 823 35.15 -51.55 -22.71
C ASP A 823 34.35 -51.06 -23.95
N GLY A 824 33.89 -49.80 -23.90
CA GLY A 824 33.11 -49.15 -24.98
C GLY A 824 31.65 -49.60 -25.11
N LYS A 825 31.15 -50.49 -24.23
CA LYS A 825 29.75 -50.93 -24.23
C LYS A 825 28.96 -50.27 -23.12
N ASN A 826 27.80 -49.68 -23.45
CA ASN A 826 26.88 -49.10 -22.47
C ASN A 826 26.37 -50.21 -21.52
N THR A 827 26.61 -50.05 -20.22
CA THR A 827 26.21 -50.98 -19.16
C THR A 827 24.95 -50.52 -18.42
N GLY A 828 24.51 -49.28 -18.65
CA GLY A 828 23.24 -48.73 -18.13
C GLY A 828 23.34 -47.28 -17.67
N THR A 829 22.20 -46.73 -17.26
CA THR A 829 22.08 -45.37 -16.72
C THR A 829 22.16 -45.38 -15.20
N LEU A 830 23.07 -44.60 -14.63
CA LEU A 830 23.33 -44.45 -13.20
C LEU A 830 22.67 -43.20 -12.58
N GLY A 831 22.21 -42.25 -13.40
CA GLY A 831 21.59 -41.02 -12.92
C GLY A 831 22.64 -40.02 -12.39
N LEU A 832 22.65 -39.76 -11.08
CA LEU A 832 23.59 -38.80 -10.48
C LEU A 832 24.87 -39.51 -10.01
N VAL A 833 26.02 -39.13 -10.56
CA VAL A 833 27.31 -39.77 -10.29
C VAL A 833 28.35 -38.74 -9.86
N LEU A 834 28.91 -38.91 -8.66
CA LEU A 834 30.04 -38.12 -8.17
C LEU A 834 31.36 -38.87 -8.43
N ILE A 835 32.23 -38.27 -9.22
CA ILE A 835 33.54 -38.82 -9.59
C ILE A 835 34.62 -37.99 -8.93
N ARG A 836 35.42 -38.60 -8.06
CA ARG A 836 36.54 -37.91 -7.42
C ARG A 836 37.68 -37.69 -8.41
N CYS A 837 38.31 -36.51 -8.39
CA CYS A 837 39.39 -36.11 -9.30
C CYS A 837 40.50 -37.15 -9.43
N ASN A 838 40.90 -37.77 -8.31
CA ASN A 838 41.99 -38.75 -8.29
C ASN A 838 41.68 -40.03 -9.09
N ASN A 839 40.42 -40.30 -9.43
CA ASN A 839 39.99 -41.42 -10.26
C ASN A 839 39.87 -41.08 -11.74
N ILE A 840 39.94 -39.80 -12.12
CA ILE A 840 39.76 -39.35 -13.50
C ILE A 840 41.08 -39.45 -14.25
N LEU A 841 41.07 -40.14 -15.39
CA LEU A 841 42.18 -40.22 -16.33
C LEU A 841 42.15 -39.01 -17.27
N TRP A 842 41.01 -38.75 -17.91
CA TRP A 842 40.74 -37.56 -18.72
C TRP A 842 39.22 -37.27 -18.75
N MET A 843 38.86 -36.04 -19.10
CA MET A 843 37.48 -35.63 -19.34
C MET A 843 37.39 -34.72 -20.56
N GLY A 844 36.28 -34.77 -21.30
CA GLY A 844 36.08 -33.97 -22.51
C GLY A 844 34.60 -33.73 -22.81
N SER A 845 34.30 -32.75 -23.67
CA SER A 845 32.93 -32.51 -24.15
C SER A 845 32.48 -33.68 -25.01
N ALA A 846 31.25 -34.17 -24.82
CA ALA A 846 30.72 -35.30 -25.58
C ALA A 846 30.69 -35.05 -27.10
N ASP A 847 30.54 -33.78 -27.52
CA ASP A 847 30.54 -33.39 -28.94
C ASP A 847 31.90 -33.55 -29.64
N ASN A 848 33.00 -33.65 -28.88
CA ASN A 848 34.37 -33.64 -29.39
C ASN A 848 35.11 -34.99 -29.19
N VAL A 849 34.44 -36.02 -28.69
CA VAL A 849 35.06 -37.32 -28.37
C VAL A 849 34.24 -38.46 -28.97
N GLU A 850 34.79 -39.16 -29.96
CA GLU A 850 34.22 -40.41 -30.45
C GLU A 850 34.57 -41.56 -29.49
N MET A 851 33.56 -42.28 -29.00
CA MET A 851 33.65 -43.35 -27.98
C MET A 851 34.44 -44.60 -28.42
N THR A 852 35.06 -44.60 -29.60
CA THR A 852 35.84 -45.71 -30.15
C THR A 852 37.28 -45.38 -30.49
N ASP A 853 37.72 -44.12 -30.38
CA ASP A 853 39.12 -43.77 -30.56
C ASP A 853 39.74 -43.40 -29.21
N LEU A 854 40.77 -44.17 -28.82
CA LEU A 854 42.05 -43.69 -28.27
C LEU A 854 42.77 -44.83 -27.52
N GLY A 855 43.48 -45.65 -28.30
CA GLY A 855 44.79 -46.10 -27.86
C GLY A 855 45.73 -44.89 -27.80
N LEU A 856 46.21 -44.58 -26.58
CA LEU A 856 47.37 -43.74 -26.26
C LEU A 856 47.68 -42.56 -27.24
N ARG A 857 47.25 -41.35 -26.88
CA ARG A 857 48.02 -40.12 -27.12
C ARG A 857 47.98 -39.23 -25.89
#